data_AF-A0A5C5YWU6-F1
#
_entry.id   AF-A0A5C5YWU6-F1
#
_cell.length_a   1.000
_cell.length_b   1.000
_cell.length_c   1.000
_cell.angle_alpha   90.00
_cell.angle_beta   90.00
_cell.angle_gamma   90.00
#
_symmetry.space_group_name_H-M   'P 1'
#
loop_
_entity.id
_entity.type
_entity.pdbx_description
1 polymer ?
#
loop_
_entity_poly.entity_id
_entity_poly.type
_entity_poly.pdbx_seq_one_letter_code
_entity_poly.pdbx_strand_id
1 'polypeptide(L)'
;MGTGLPVVNASDPRLRIEAKGARWWSDQPDGRIRCNLCPRACCLKPGDRGFCFVRRNDHGEMVLDTYGRSTGFCIDPIEKKPLNHFLPGTPVLSFGTAGCNLGCKFCQNWDSSKSREVDRASANATPRAIALAAARHGCRSVAFTYNDPVIWAEYAIDTAAACHEHGLKTVAVTAGYITAEARGEFFQAMDAANIDLKGFSEEFYFRMTGSHLDPVLDTIRYVCNETDCWVELTNLIIPHANDSQDEIRRMCDWILQNVGDNVPIHFTAFHPDFRLTNRDRTSPDTLARAYETACATGLRYVYVGNVHDVARQSTYCPMCGELLIQRDWHQIERYHLSGNQCPQCQHSIAGHFEPKPGSWGNRRLPIQIPIEPPVLTPDLNEVAPMQTKEIHSVDDLAFTTDELHRIHRSACRLVSAAVRQEPCDVTEMLGDLENRTVAGVFVTLRRRDTLRGCCGSIGQSGPLGKTLAEAADRAARHDPRMTPVADVELPYLKVSFSILGPPHPIDAKGEDRVGAVEIGKHGLRIRAQGFAGLLLPTVATDRGWDARQFLEAVCTKAGLAPTVWQNRDAIVETFDGIEYGAPFSEGTPRPQHESPAYGEHDLVQLAHWVKTNLTAIQSGATPHYYVASVNDRAVVGIVFQLAEENSAQMPKSFAQFSLRDGVPMQSTLYQMTQNAATALAPKVHAESTEVRLAILTAPVHHGTDVDADLDGLNCRHRALIVIQGNRWSLAYRRTANPTELLAETMKGQSFRTGAAQVYSVLCDSTEKKLAASMGPQAIDVVSVRPPAVAGSFYPADDVERESLVDELIDGFDSVEKQTVAAAMVPHAGLRFSGRVAADVWRRIEIPESVLIIGPKHTGDGMDWAVAPHNQWRISPSVSMEGNIDLAQRIAKSVSGMQLDSVAHRREHGIEVQLPLLHRIAPKTNVAAIAMGRANYEEIEAAAKQLATCLMELVNPPLLVISSDMNHFADDDETRRRDRIALDTLARLDALRLLDVCAENNISMCGQVPAALVLLTLKAMNRELHYNEINYATSADVSGDRTRVVGYAGVTF
;
A
#
# COMPACT_ATOMS: atom_id res chain seq x y z
N MET A 1 -58.97 -5.01 32.98
CA MET A 1 -59.27 -5.81 31.76
C MET A 1 -58.17 -5.51 30.77
N GLY A 2 -57.45 -6.54 30.34
CA GLY A 2 -56.19 -6.37 29.62
C GLY A 2 -56.32 -6.27 28.10
N THR A 3 -55.26 -5.77 27.49
CA THR A 3 -54.70 -6.20 26.20
C THR A 3 -53.22 -5.81 26.21
N GLY A 4 -52.36 -6.72 26.67
CA GLY A 4 -50.92 -6.60 26.50
C GLY A 4 -50.50 -7.03 25.09
N LEU A 5 -49.57 -6.29 24.50
CA LEU A 5 -48.70 -6.72 23.40
C LEU A 5 -47.23 -6.62 23.89
N PRO A 6 -46.32 -7.47 23.38
CA PRO A 6 -45.31 -8.11 24.21
C PRO A 6 -44.00 -7.32 24.34
N VAL A 7 -43.38 -7.49 25.50
CA VAL A 7 -41.98 -7.14 25.80
C VAL A 7 -41.06 -8.08 25.02
N VAL A 8 -40.11 -7.54 24.25
CA VAL A 8 -39.10 -8.35 23.53
C VAL A 8 -37.94 -8.65 24.48
N ASN A 9 -37.64 -9.95 24.61
CA ASN A 9 -36.65 -10.52 25.51
C ASN A 9 -35.23 -10.44 24.88
N ALA A 10 -34.18 -10.18 25.66
CA ALA A 10 -32.78 -10.11 25.20
C ALA A 10 -32.19 -11.47 24.75
N SER A 11 -33.02 -12.52 24.76
CA SER A 11 -32.76 -13.84 24.18
C SER A 11 -33.45 -14.05 22.81
N ASP A 12 -33.91 -12.99 22.15
CA ASP A 12 -34.54 -13.05 20.82
C ASP A 12 -33.54 -13.55 19.76
N PRO A 13 -33.77 -14.70 19.10
CA PRO A 13 -32.89 -15.24 18.06
C PRO A 13 -32.70 -14.31 16.86
N ARG A 14 -33.54 -13.28 16.68
CA ARG A 14 -33.43 -12.27 15.61
C ARG A 14 -32.25 -11.29 15.76
N LEU A 15 -31.52 -11.32 16.88
CA LEU A 15 -30.37 -10.45 17.17
C LEU A 15 -28.99 -11.12 16.91
N ARG A 16 -28.98 -12.33 16.35
CA ARG A 16 -27.79 -12.92 15.73
C ARG A 16 -27.84 -12.60 14.24
N ILE A 17 -26.69 -12.24 13.62
CA ILE A 17 -26.57 -12.33 12.16
C ILE A 17 -26.53 -13.83 11.82
N GLU A 18 -27.69 -14.47 11.85
CA GLU A 18 -27.89 -15.82 11.32
C GLU A 18 -27.80 -15.77 9.79
N ALA A 19 -27.41 -16.89 9.17
CA ALA A 19 -27.36 -16.98 7.72
C ALA A 19 -28.77 -16.71 7.17
N LYS A 20 -28.93 -15.60 6.41
CA LYS A 20 -30.22 -15.22 5.83
C LYS A 20 -30.57 -16.21 4.72
N GLY A 21 -31.77 -16.80 4.79
CA GLY A 21 -32.32 -17.59 3.69
C GLY A 21 -32.40 -16.78 2.40
N ALA A 22 -31.99 -17.39 1.28
CA ALA A 22 -32.10 -16.85 -0.06
C ALA A 22 -33.53 -17.03 -0.59
N ARG A 23 -34.00 -16.06 -1.39
CA ARG A 23 -35.38 -16.05 -1.93
C ARG A 23 -35.54 -16.87 -3.22
N TRP A 24 -34.56 -16.80 -4.13
CA TRP A 24 -34.71 -17.35 -5.49
C TRP A 24 -34.00 -18.68 -5.66
N TRP A 25 -34.71 -19.77 -5.33
CA TRP A 25 -34.27 -21.14 -5.58
C TRP A 25 -35.43 -22.12 -5.64
N SER A 26 -35.19 -23.30 -6.18
CA SER A 26 -36.18 -24.37 -6.28
C SER A 26 -35.56 -25.74 -6.02
N ASP A 27 -36.30 -26.62 -5.37
CA ASP A 27 -35.93 -28.03 -5.20
C ASP A 27 -35.77 -28.75 -6.54
N GLN A 28 -34.89 -29.74 -6.58
CA GLN A 28 -34.72 -30.64 -7.72
C GLN A 28 -35.09 -32.08 -7.34
N PRO A 29 -35.62 -32.89 -8.28
CA PRO A 29 -36.06 -34.27 -8.00
C PRO A 29 -34.99 -35.20 -7.45
N ASP A 30 -33.71 -34.86 -7.61
CA ASP A 30 -32.56 -35.65 -7.16
C ASP A 30 -31.96 -35.19 -5.82
N GLY A 31 -32.68 -34.34 -5.08
CA GLY A 31 -32.26 -33.84 -3.77
C GLY A 31 -31.26 -32.67 -3.80
N ARG A 32 -31.00 -32.10 -4.98
CA ARG A 32 -30.25 -30.84 -5.13
C ARG A 32 -31.19 -29.63 -5.05
N ILE A 33 -30.63 -28.44 -4.84
CA ILE A 33 -31.34 -27.18 -5.03
C ILE A 33 -30.78 -26.44 -6.25
N ARG A 34 -31.65 -25.73 -6.97
CA ARG A 34 -31.26 -24.89 -8.11
C ARG A 34 -31.40 -23.41 -7.74
N CYS A 35 -30.33 -22.64 -7.90
CA CYS A 35 -30.36 -21.18 -7.73
C CYS A 35 -31.02 -20.52 -8.94
N ASN A 36 -32.10 -19.76 -8.71
CA ASN A 36 -32.86 -19.09 -9.77
C ASN A 36 -32.57 -17.57 -9.86
N LEU A 37 -31.66 -17.05 -9.01
CA LEU A 37 -31.31 -15.62 -8.99
C LEU A 37 -30.72 -15.12 -10.32
N CYS A 38 -29.73 -15.84 -10.87
CA CYS A 38 -28.99 -15.39 -12.04
C CYS A 38 -28.94 -16.48 -13.12
N PRO A 39 -28.67 -16.11 -14.39
CA PRO A 39 -28.70 -17.07 -15.50
C PRO A 39 -27.70 -18.23 -15.40
N ARG A 40 -26.80 -18.23 -14.42
CA ARG A 40 -25.92 -19.38 -14.10
C ARG A 40 -26.69 -20.64 -13.70
N ALA A 41 -27.87 -20.47 -13.10
CA ALA A 41 -28.74 -21.58 -12.72
C ALA A 41 -28.02 -22.72 -11.95
N CYS A 42 -27.15 -22.39 -11.00
CA CYS A 42 -26.31 -23.37 -10.31
C CYS A 42 -27.15 -24.44 -9.60
N CYS A 43 -26.88 -25.72 -9.88
CA CYS A 43 -27.48 -26.86 -9.17
C CYS A 43 -26.53 -27.36 -8.09
N LEU A 44 -26.94 -27.25 -6.82
CA LEU A 44 -26.10 -27.38 -5.63
C LEU A 44 -26.54 -28.57 -4.77
N LYS A 45 -25.60 -29.45 -4.42
CA LYS A 45 -25.80 -30.46 -3.37
C LYS A 45 -25.69 -29.82 -1.98
N PRO A 46 -26.18 -30.46 -0.91
CA PRO A 46 -25.96 -29.96 0.45
C PRO A 46 -24.47 -29.69 0.72
N GLY A 47 -24.16 -28.49 1.20
CA GLY A 47 -22.81 -27.97 1.43
C GLY A 47 -22.18 -27.22 0.24
N ASP A 48 -22.70 -27.38 -0.98
CA ASP A 48 -22.16 -26.72 -2.17
C ASP A 48 -22.45 -25.21 -2.18
N ARG A 49 -21.51 -24.44 -2.74
CA ARG A 49 -21.68 -23.01 -3.05
C ARG A 49 -21.90 -22.78 -4.54
N GLY A 50 -22.72 -21.79 -4.86
CA GLY A 50 -22.89 -21.28 -6.22
C GLY A 50 -21.58 -20.70 -6.78
N PHE A 51 -21.55 -20.48 -8.10
CA PHE A 51 -20.39 -19.89 -8.79
C PHE A 51 -19.91 -18.58 -8.15
N CYS A 52 -20.84 -17.81 -7.57
CA CYS A 52 -20.54 -16.55 -6.91
C CYS A 52 -19.87 -16.68 -5.54
N PHE A 53 -19.79 -17.88 -4.96
CA PHE A 53 -19.34 -18.17 -3.60
C PHE A 53 -20.15 -17.54 -2.45
N VAL A 54 -21.20 -16.78 -2.76
CA VAL A 54 -22.08 -16.13 -1.77
C VAL A 54 -23.26 -16.99 -1.34
N ARG A 55 -23.85 -17.75 -2.27
CA ARG A 55 -25.04 -18.56 -2.01
C ARG A 55 -24.64 -20.02 -1.79
N ARG A 56 -25.04 -20.60 -0.66
CA ARG A 56 -24.74 -21.98 -0.28
C ARG A 56 -26.03 -22.77 -0.08
N ASN A 57 -26.01 -24.05 -0.43
CA ASN A 57 -27.00 -25.01 0.04
C ASN A 57 -26.62 -25.45 1.46
N ASP A 58 -27.34 -24.99 2.47
CA ASP A 58 -27.20 -25.41 3.86
C ASP A 58 -28.35 -26.37 4.22
N HIS A 59 -28.02 -27.66 4.31
CA HIS A 59 -28.97 -28.73 4.68
C HIS A 59 -30.31 -28.75 3.91
N GLY A 60 -30.31 -28.37 2.62
CA GLY A 60 -31.50 -28.37 1.77
C GLY A 60 -32.15 -27.01 1.60
N GLU A 61 -31.67 -25.97 2.29
CA GLU A 61 -32.11 -24.59 2.11
C GLU A 61 -31.00 -23.73 1.52
N MET A 62 -31.34 -22.76 0.67
CA MET A 62 -30.34 -21.81 0.18
C MET A 62 -30.14 -20.67 1.18
N VAL A 63 -28.88 -20.38 1.54
CA VAL A 63 -28.51 -19.29 2.47
C VAL A 63 -27.47 -18.36 1.85
N LEU A 64 -27.41 -17.11 2.34
CA LEU A 64 -26.40 -16.12 1.99
C LEU A 64 -25.28 -16.07 3.04
N ASP A 65 -24.05 -16.40 2.64
CA ASP A 65 -22.89 -16.35 3.54
C ASP A 65 -22.42 -14.89 3.81
N THR A 66 -22.79 -13.91 2.97
CA THR A 66 -22.33 -12.50 3.07
C THR A 66 -23.37 -11.51 3.62
N TYR A 67 -24.56 -11.97 4.05
CA TYR A 67 -25.58 -11.05 4.55
C TYR A 67 -25.09 -10.30 5.80
N GLY A 68 -25.22 -8.97 5.83
CA GLY A 68 -24.75 -8.12 6.93
C GLY A 68 -23.23 -7.96 7.00
N ARG A 69 -22.50 -8.39 5.96
CA ARG A 69 -21.03 -8.34 5.90
C ARG A 69 -20.59 -7.51 4.70
N SER A 70 -19.58 -6.66 4.85
CA SER A 70 -19.04 -5.86 3.74
C SER A 70 -17.52 -5.85 3.73
N THR A 71 -16.92 -5.89 2.53
CA THR A 71 -15.47 -5.74 2.29
C THR A 71 -14.92 -4.35 2.60
N GLY A 72 -15.78 -3.38 2.94
CA GLY A 72 -15.41 -2.05 3.38
C GLY A 72 -16.45 -0.98 3.01
N PHE A 73 -16.40 0.14 3.71
CA PHE A 73 -17.28 1.29 3.49
C PHE A 73 -16.47 2.53 3.10
N CYS A 74 -16.91 3.24 2.07
CA CYS A 74 -16.27 4.49 1.65
C CYS A 74 -17.29 5.47 1.08
N ILE A 75 -17.17 6.74 1.45
CA ILE A 75 -17.93 7.82 0.82
C ILE A 75 -17.10 8.33 -0.36
N ASP A 76 -17.68 8.27 -1.55
CA ASP A 76 -17.11 8.68 -2.83
C ASP A 76 -18.05 9.71 -3.50
N PRO A 77 -17.60 10.45 -4.53
CA PRO A 77 -18.51 11.20 -5.41
C PRO A 77 -19.39 10.25 -6.24
N ILE A 78 -20.61 10.69 -6.56
CA ILE A 78 -21.54 9.92 -7.41
C ILE A 78 -20.98 9.70 -8.82
N GLU A 79 -20.16 10.62 -9.33
CA GLU A 79 -19.47 10.53 -10.62
C GLU A 79 -18.58 9.28 -10.72
N LYS A 80 -18.07 8.78 -9.58
CA LYS A 80 -17.29 7.53 -9.53
C LYS A 80 -18.15 6.27 -9.74
N LYS A 81 -19.47 6.39 -9.65
CA LYS A 81 -20.45 5.32 -9.93
C LYS A 81 -21.08 5.54 -11.31
N PRO A 82 -20.26 5.87 -12.33
CA PRO A 82 -20.61 6.53 -13.61
C PRO A 82 -22.08 6.95 -13.75
N LEU A 83 -22.51 7.89 -12.90
CA LEU A 83 -23.87 8.40 -12.84
C LEU A 83 -23.81 9.93 -12.96
N ASN A 84 -23.65 10.42 -14.20
CA ASN A 84 -23.49 11.86 -14.46
C ASN A 84 -24.82 12.60 -14.41
N HIS A 85 -25.94 11.90 -14.52
CA HIS A 85 -27.29 12.44 -14.60
C HIS A 85 -28.14 12.06 -13.37
N PHE A 86 -27.50 11.61 -12.28
CA PHE A 86 -28.17 11.29 -11.03
C PHE A 86 -27.47 11.96 -9.85
N LEU A 87 -28.10 12.99 -9.29
CA LEU A 87 -27.62 13.78 -8.15
C LEU A 87 -26.15 14.27 -8.26
N PRO A 88 -25.75 14.97 -9.35
CA PRO A 88 -24.35 15.30 -9.60
C PRO A 88 -23.68 16.09 -8.46
N GLY A 89 -22.43 15.74 -8.15
CA GLY A 89 -21.58 16.36 -7.13
C GLY A 89 -21.87 15.93 -5.70
N THR A 90 -22.86 15.05 -5.48
CA THR A 90 -23.27 14.63 -4.13
C THR A 90 -22.41 13.47 -3.58
N PRO A 91 -22.27 13.36 -2.25
CA PRO A 91 -21.62 12.21 -1.62
C PRO A 91 -22.49 10.96 -1.65
N VAL A 92 -21.89 9.82 -2.00
CA VAL A 92 -22.51 8.49 -1.98
C VAL A 92 -21.73 7.53 -1.07
N LEU A 93 -22.42 6.90 -0.11
CA LEU A 93 -21.82 5.84 0.71
C LEU A 93 -21.77 4.54 -0.10
N SER A 94 -20.58 4.03 -0.36
CA SER A 94 -20.33 2.88 -1.23
C SER A 94 -19.86 1.67 -0.41
N PHE A 95 -20.40 0.49 -0.73
CA PHE A 95 -19.95 -0.77 -0.14
C PHE A 95 -20.24 -1.98 -1.03
N GLY A 96 -19.56 -3.10 -0.75
CA GLY A 96 -19.71 -4.36 -1.47
C GLY A 96 -19.44 -5.58 -0.60
N THR A 97 -19.58 -6.78 -1.17
CA THR A 97 -19.26 -8.06 -0.51
C THR A 97 -18.16 -8.81 -1.27
N ALA A 98 -17.85 -10.05 -0.86
CA ALA A 98 -16.94 -10.92 -1.60
C ALA A 98 -17.69 -11.73 -2.68
N GLY A 99 -17.03 -11.99 -3.82
CA GLY A 99 -17.55 -12.85 -4.89
C GLY A 99 -18.27 -12.12 -6.04
N CYS A 100 -18.63 -12.85 -7.11
CA CYS A 100 -19.29 -12.30 -8.31
C CYS A 100 -19.93 -13.41 -9.17
N ASN A 101 -21.04 -13.15 -9.86
CA ASN A 101 -21.68 -14.08 -10.80
C ASN A 101 -21.01 -14.11 -12.20
N LEU A 102 -20.10 -13.17 -12.49
CA LEU A 102 -19.28 -13.14 -13.71
C LEU A 102 -17.82 -13.52 -13.42
N GLY A 103 -17.19 -14.17 -14.39
CA GLY A 103 -15.79 -14.61 -14.39
C GLY A 103 -14.82 -13.66 -15.12
N CYS A 104 -15.06 -12.34 -15.09
CA CYS A 104 -14.28 -11.34 -15.82
C CYS A 104 -12.76 -11.51 -15.66
N LYS A 105 -12.04 -11.71 -16.77
CA LYS A 105 -10.56 -11.77 -16.81
C LYS A 105 -9.87 -10.42 -16.62
N PHE A 106 -10.60 -9.33 -16.87
CA PHE A 106 -10.14 -7.94 -16.84
C PHE A 106 -10.63 -7.16 -15.61
N CYS A 107 -11.06 -7.85 -14.55
CA CYS A 107 -11.70 -7.18 -13.43
C CYS A 107 -10.73 -6.24 -12.68
N GLN A 108 -11.06 -4.95 -12.63
CA GLN A 108 -10.27 -3.93 -11.92
C GLN A 108 -10.54 -3.89 -10.40
N ASN A 109 -11.59 -4.58 -9.94
CA ASN A 109 -11.89 -4.83 -8.51
C ASN A 109 -11.73 -6.34 -8.20
N TRP A 110 -10.70 -6.99 -8.75
CA TRP A 110 -10.54 -8.45 -8.66
C TRP A 110 -10.28 -8.94 -7.24
N ASP A 111 -9.64 -8.11 -6.42
CA ASP A 111 -9.33 -8.34 -5.00
C ASP A 111 -10.57 -8.72 -4.18
N SER A 112 -11.68 -8.01 -4.38
CA SER A 112 -12.96 -8.23 -3.69
C SER A 112 -13.88 -9.18 -4.48
N SER A 113 -14.00 -8.98 -5.80
CA SER A 113 -14.95 -9.73 -6.64
C SER A 113 -14.54 -11.17 -6.96
N LYS A 114 -13.25 -11.52 -6.83
CA LYS A 114 -12.72 -12.89 -7.00
C LYS A 114 -12.32 -13.53 -5.68
N SER A 115 -12.46 -12.83 -4.56
CA SER A 115 -12.25 -13.40 -3.24
C SER A 115 -13.24 -14.54 -2.99
N ARG A 116 -12.71 -15.66 -2.50
CA ARG A 116 -13.49 -16.81 -1.98
C ARG A 116 -13.61 -16.77 -0.45
N GLU A 117 -12.95 -15.82 0.18
CA GLU A 117 -12.92 -15.64 1.62
C GLU A 117 -13.94 -14.57 2.00
N VAL A 118 -15.11 -15.04 2.43
CA VAL A 118 -16.16 -14.19 3.00
C VAL A 118 -15.70 -13.53 4.33
N ASP A 119 -14.63 -14.05 4.94
CA ASP A 119 -14.14 -13.59 6.25
C ASP A 119 -12.99 -12.57 6.16
N ARG A 120 -12.33 -12.37 5.01
CA ARG A 120 -11.05 -11.62 4.95
C ARG A 120 -11.15 -10.09 5.04
N ALA A 121 -12.34 -9.51 5.13
CA ALA A 121 -12.52 -8.08 5.41
C ALA A 121 -13.97 -7.72 5.73
N SER A 122 -14.72 -8.55 6.46
CA SER A 122 -16.16 -8.32 6.64
C SER A 122 -16.45 -7.43 7.85
N ALA A 123 -16.41 -6.11 7.64
CA ALA A 123 -17.05 -5.20 8.58
C ALA A 123 -18.54 -5.56 8.64
N ASN A 124 -19.02 -5.95 9.82
CA ASN A 124 -20.43 -6.27 10.01
C ASN A 124 -21.21 -4.96 10.07
N ALA A 125 -22.24 -4.83 9.25
CA ALA A 125 -23.16 -3.72 9.31
C ALA A 125 -24.56 -4.21 8.98
N THR A 126 -25.55 -3.82 9.77
CA THR A 126 -26.95 -4.08 9.44
C THR A 126 -27.43 -3.08 8.38
N PRO A 127 -28.47 -3.42 7.59
CA PRO A 127 -29.16 -2.48 6.70
C PRO A 127 -29.41 -1.10 7.31
N ARG A 128 -29.91 -1.08 8.56
CA ARG A 128 -30.21 0.15 9.32
C ARG A 128 -28.95 0.91 9.71
N ALA A 129 -27.89 0.22 10.14
CA ALA A 129 -26.62 0.87 10.50
C ALA A 129 -25.99 1.58 9.29
N ILE A 130 -26.11 0.99 8.09
CA ILE A 130 -25.65 1.60 6.83
C ILE A 130 -26.44 2.87 6.52
N ALA A 131 -27.77 2.81 6.55
CA ALA A 131 -28.62 3.97 6.31
C ALA A 131 -28.34 5.12 7.30
N LEU A 132 -28.21 4.81 8.59
CA LEU A 132 -27.88 5.79 9.62
C LEU A 132 -26.46 6.37 9.45
N ALA A 133 -25.48 5.57 9.02
CA ALA A 133 -24.15 6.08 8.72
C ALA A 133 -24.19 7.06 7.53
N ALA A 134 -24.85 6.68 6.43
CA ALA A 134 -25.01 7.55 5.28
C ALA A 134 -25.68 8.88 5.64
N ALA A 135 -26.78 8.84 6.40
CA ALA A 135 -27.50 10.02 6.85
C ALA A 135 -26.62 10.93 7.73
N ARG A 136 -25.90 10.37 8.71
CA ARG A 136 -24.99 11.12 9.59
C ARG A 136 -23.87 11.83 8.84
N HIS A 137 -23.38 11.23 7.77
CA HIS A 137 -22.33 11.83 6.93
C HIS A 137 -22.87 12.74 5.83
N GLY A 138 -24.18 13.00 5.80
CA GLY A 138 -24.82 13.88 4.82
C GLY A 138 -24.80 13.31 3.39
N CYS A 139 -24.64 11.99 3.23
CA CYS A 139 -24.77 11.32 1.94
C CYS A 139 -26.17 11.54 1.37
N ARG A 140 -26.29 11.61 0.05
CA ARG A 140 -27.60 11.64 -0.63
C ARG A 140 -28.06 10.27 -1.05
N SER A 141 -27.11 9.36 -1.24
CA SER A 141 -27.39 8.00 -1.66
C SER A 141 -26.44 6.98 -1.06
N VAL A 142 -26.82 5.71 -1.17
CA VAL A 142 -26.00 4.53 -0.87
C VAL A 142 -25.84 3.71 -2.15
N ALA A 143 -24.59 3.35 -2.49
CA ALA A 143 -24.25 2.55 -3.65
C ALA A 143 -23.80 1.13 -3.27
N PHE A 144 -24.50 0.16 -3.84
CA PHE A 144 -24.17 -1.26 -3.83
C PHE A 144 -23.19 -1.55 -4.97
N THR A 145 -21.91 -1.75 -4.66
CA THR A 145 -20.79 -1.72 -5.63
C THR A 145 -19.60 -2.58 -5.18
N TYR A 146 -18.39 -2.33 -5.72
CA TYR A 146 -17.14 -3.12 -5.59
C TYR A 146 -17.20 -4.51 -6.22
N ASN A 147 -18.27 -5.25 -5.95
CA ASN A 147 -18.69 -6.44 -6.66
C ASN A 147 -20.14 -6.31 -7.17
N ASP A 148 -20.65 -7.34 -7.84
CA ASP A 148 -22.01 -7.29 -8.41
C ASP A 148 -23.08 -7.51 -7.30
N PRO A 149 -23.97 -6.54 -7.05
CA PRO A 149 -24.98 -6.65 -5.98
C PRO A 149 -26.05 -7.70 -6.21
N VAL A 150 -26.21 -8.21 -7.44
CA VAL A 150 -27.17 -9.28 -7.76
C VAL A 150 -26.94 -10.50 -6.88
N ILE A 151 -25.67 -10.89 -6.63
CA ILE A 151 -25.38 -12.14 -5.90
C ILE A 151 -25.81 -12.10 -4.43
N TRP A 152 -25.95 -10.91 -3.86
CA TRP A 152 -26.38 -10.63 -2.49
C TRP A 152 -27.64 -9.75 -2.44
N ALA A 153 -28.51 -9.88 -3.45
CA ALA A 153 -29.69 -9.04 -3.67
C ALA A 153 -30.58 -8.83 -2.43
N GLU A 154 -30.78 -9.83 -1.58
CA GLU A 154 -31.59 -9.72 -0.36
C GLU A 154 -31.00 -8.68 0.62
N TYR A 155 -29.67 -8.61 0.73
CA TYR A 155 -29.01 -7.63 1.58
C TYR A 155 -29.07 -6.22 0.97
N ALA A 156 -28.99 -6.11 -0.36
CA ALA A 156 -29.17 -4.84 -1.06
C ALA A 156 -30.61 -4.30 -0.91
N ILE A 157 -31.62 -5.15 -1.12
CA ILE A 157 -33.04 -4.80 -0.99
C ILE A 157 -33.37 -4.35 0.44
N ASP A 158 -32.93 -5.11 1.44
CA ASP A 158 -33.21 -4.77 2.84
C ASP A 158 -32.49 -3.46 3.24
N THR A 159 -31.28 -3.22 2.73
CA THR A 159 -30.56 -1.94 2.92
C THR A 159 -31.22 -0.79 2.20
N ALA A 160 -31.79 -1.03 1.02
CA ALA A 160 -32.51 -0.02 0.27
C ALA A 160 -33.77 0.44 1.01
N ALA A 161 -34.56 -0.51 1.54
CA ALA A 161 -35.71 -0.20 2.38
C ALA A 161 -35.32 0.69 3.59
N ALA A 162 -34.24 0.33 4.29
CA ALA A 162 -33.73 1.13 5.40
C ALA A 162 -33.24 2.53 4.96
N CYS A 163 -32.67 2.67 3.76
CA CYS A 163 -32.27 3.97 3.22
C CYS A 163 -33.47 4.87 2.93
N HIS A 164 -34.54 4.31 2.34
CA HIS A 164 -35.75 5.05 2.01
C HIS A 164 -36.48 5.58 3.25
N GLU A 165 -36.46 4.85 4.37
CA GLU A 165 -36.97 5.34 5.67
C GLU A 165 -36.27 6.62 6.16
N HIS A 166 -35.03 6.86 5.71
CA HIS A 166 -34.22 8.03 6.03
C HIS A 166 -34.13 9.05 4.88
N GLY A 167 -34.94 8.88 3.82
CA GLY A 167 -34.94 9.77 2.65
C GLY A 167 -33.67 9.69 1.80
N LEU A 168 -32.88 8.63 1.95
CA LEU A 168 -31.67 8.39 1.15
C LEU A 168 -32.02 7.60 -0.11
N LYS A 169 -31.36 7.92 -1.21
CA LYS A 169 -31.50 7.22 -2.49
C LYS A 169 -30.61 5.98 -2.58
N THR A 170 -30.97 5.01 -3.42
CA THR A 170 -30.24 3.74 -3.55
C THR A 170 -29.73 3.54 -4.97
N VAL A 171 -28.48 3.08 -5.08
CA VAL A 171 -27.76 2.94 -6.35
C VAL A 171 -27.23 1.52 -6.50
N ALA A 172 -27.51 0.86 -7.62
CA ALA A 172 -26.89 -0.40 -7.99
C ALA A 172 -25.79 -0.18 -9.05
N VAL A 173 -24.57 -0.66 -8.81
CA VAL A 173 -23.54 -0.80 -9.85
C VAL A 173 -23.38 -2.27 -10.18
N THR A 174 -23.93 -2.71 -11.31
CA THR A 174 -24.15 -4.14 -11.62
C THR A 174 -23.81 -4.47 -13.07
N ALA A 175 -23.49 -5.73 -13.35
CA ALA A 175 -23.42 -6.26 -14.72
C ALA A 175 -24.81 -6.61 -15.30
N GLY A 176 -25.89 -6.47 -14.53
CA GLY A 176 -27.25 -6.75 -14.98
C GLY A 176 -27.50 -8.23 -15.29
N TYR A 177 -26.67 -9.14 -14.79
CA TYR A 177 -26.77 -10.58 -15.08
C TYR A 177 -27.68 -11.29 -14.07
N ILE A 178 -28.98 -11.03 -14.19
CA ILE A 178 -30.05 -11.47 -13.29
C ILE A 178 -31.19 -12.12 -14.10
N THR A 179 -31.97 -13.03 -13.51
CA THR A 179 -33.11 -13.67 -14.19
C THR A 179 -34.34 -12.76 -14.20
N ALA A 180 -35.28 -13.03 -15.11
CA ALA A 180 -36.57 -12.35 -15.15
C ALA A 180 -37.39 -12.54 -13.85
N GLU A 181 -37.23 -13.68 -13.17
CA GLU A 181 -37.88 -13.98 -11.90
C GLU A 181 -37.39 -13.06 -10.76
N ALA A 182 -36.09 -12.76 -10.71
CA ALA A 182 -35.50 -12.01 -9.59
C ALA A 182 -35.40 -10.50 -9.85
N ARG A 183 -35.31 -10.06 -11.11
CA ARG A 183 -34.99 -8.66 -11.45
C ARG A 183 -36.03 -7.66 -11.00
N GLY A 184 -37.31 -8.03 -10.96
CA GLY A 184 -38.40 -7.12 -10.59
C GLY A 184 -38.23 -6.58 -9.16
N GLU A 185 -38.13 -7.48 -8.18
CA GLU A 185 -37.91 -7.09 -6.78
C GLU A 185 -36.58 -6.33 -6.59
N PHE A 186 -35.52 -6.74 -7.28
CA PHE A 186 -34.21 -6.10 -7.14
C PHE A 186 -34.23 -4.64 -7.63
N PHE A 187 -34.72 -4.39 -8.85
CA PHE A 187 -34.72 -3.03 -9.41
C PHE A 187 -35.82 -2.15 -8.86
N GLN A 188 -36.93 -2.70 -8.35
CA GLN A 188 -37.94 -1.92 -7.62
C GLN A 188 -37.37 -1.26 -6.36
N ALA A 189 -36.32 -1.85 -5.76
CA ALA A 189 -35.66 -1.28 -4.59
C ALA A 189 -34.58 -0.22 -4.93
N MET A 190 -34.26 -0.01 -6.21
CA MET A 190 -33.20 0.90 -6.65
C MET A 190 -33.77 2.19 -7.22
N ASP A 191 -33.24 3.34 -6.81
CA ASP A 191 -33.56 4.63 -7.44
C ASP A 191 -32.74 4.88 -8.72
N ALA A 192 -31.52 4.35 -8.77
CA ALA A 192 -30.68 4.39 -9.97
C ALA A 192 -29.80 3.14 -10.12
N ALA A 193 -29.41 2.84 -11.36
CA ALA A 193 -28.48 1.79 -11.69
C ALA A 193 -27.45 2.25 -12.73
N ASN A 194 -26.18 1.98 -12.46
CA ASN A 194 -25.18 1.91 -13.50
C ASN A 194 -25.03 0.45 -13.94
N ILE A 195 -25.36 0.14 -15.20
CA ILE A 195 -25.27 -1.22 -15.74
C ILE A 195 -24.05 -1.34 -16.65
N ASP A 196 -23.11 -2.20 -16.28
CA ASP A 196 -21.93 -2.52 -17.06
C ASP A 196 -22.28 -3.41 -18.27
N LEU A 197 -22.42 -2.81 -19.44
CA LEU A 197 -22.50 -3.51 -20.73
C LEU A 197 -21.07 -3.80 -21.20
N LYS A 198 -20.53 -4.97 -20.82
CA LYS A 198 -19.09 -5.26 -20.87
C LYS A 198 -18.52 -5.43 -22.29
N GLY A 199 -19.37 -5.69 -23.26
CA GLY A 199 -19.08 -5.83 -24.69
C GLY A 199 -20.39 -5.97 -25.45
N PHE A 200 -20.33 -6.17 -26.76
CA PHE A 200 -21.52 -6.30 -27.60
C PHE A 200 -21.42 -7.47 -28.59
N SER A 201 -20.82 -8.55 -28.10
CA SER A 201 -20.77 -9.85 -28.75
C SER A 201 -20.88 -11.00 -27.73
N GLU A 202 -21.57 -12.07 -28.12
CA GLU A 202 -21.63 -13.32 -27.33
C GLU A 202 -20.24 -13.93 -27.14
N GLU A 203 -19.36 -13.83 -28.14
CA GLU A 203 -17.98 -14.32 -28.03
C GLU A 203 -17.20 -13.61 -26.91
N PHE A 204 -17.32 -12.28 -26.82
CA PHE A 204 -16.69 -11.52 -25.74
C PHE A 204 -17.22 -11.97 -24.38
N TYR A 205 -18.55 -12.04 -24.22
CA TYR A 205 -19.18 -12.47 -22.97
C TYR A 205 -18.76 -13.89 -22.58
N PHE A 206 -18.77 -14.83 -23.52
CA PHE A 206 -18.36 -16.21 -23.23
C PHE A 206 -16.88 -16.30 -22.84
N ARG A 207 -15.98 -15.68 -23.61
CA ARG A 207 -14.52 -15.84 -23.41
C ARG A 207 -13.94 -14.98 -22.30
N MET A 208 -14.48 -13.78 -22.10
CA MET A 208 -13.90 -12.79 -21.20
C MET A 208 -14.59 -12.73 -19.84
N THR A 209 -15.90 -13.01 -19.78
CA THR A 209 -16.69 -12.97 -18.54
C THR A 209 -17.28 -14.33 -18.17
N GLY A 210 -17.23 -15.32 -19.06
CA GLY A 210 -17.82 -16.64 -18.85
C GLY A 210 -19.34 -16.59 -18.72
N SER A 211 -20.01 -15.60 -19.29
CA SER A 211 -21.46 -15.38 -19.23
C SER A 211 -22.04 -15.17 -20.64
N HIS A 212 -23.31 -14.75 -20.74
CA HIS A 212 -24.00 -14.46 -22.01
C HIS A 212 -24.42 -12.98 -22.08
N LEU A 213 -24.47 -12.43 -23.28
CA LEU A 213 -24.88 -11.04 -23.56
C LEU A 213 -26.39 -10.89 -23.46
N ASP A 214 -27.16 -11.81 -24.04
CA ASP A 214 -28.62 -11.72 -24.12
C ASP A 214 -29.32 -11.45 -22.78
N PRO A 215 -28.99 -12.12 -21.65
CA PRO A 215 -29.62 -11.83 -20.36
C PRO A 215 -29.35 -10.41 -19.83
N VAL A 216 -28.20 -9.82 -20.17
CA VAL A 216 -27.88 -8.44 -19.80
C VAL A 216 -28.71 -7.47 -20.63
N LEU A 217 -28.82 -7.70 -21.93
CA LEU A 217 -29.64 -6.88 -22.83
C LEU A 217 -31.12 -6.91 -22.44
N ASP A 218 -31.64 -8.09 -22.11
CA ASP A 218 -33.02 -8.24 -21.66
C ASP A 218 -33.27 -7.51 -20.32
N THR A 219 -32.29 -7.54 -19.41
CA THR A 219 -32.35 -6.78 -18.15
C THR A 219 -32.31 -5.27 -18.40
N ILE A 220 -31.39 -4.78 -19.25
CA ILE A 220 -31.32 -3.35 -19.60
C ILE A 220 -32.66 -2.87 -20.19
N ARG A 221 -33.23 -3.64 -21.13
CA ARG A 221 -34.53 -3.32 -21.73
C ARG A 221 -35.65 -3.28 -20.69
N TYR A 222 -35.67 -4.24 -19.76
CA TYR A 222 -36.67 -4.28 -18.69
C TYR A 222 -36.56 -3.05 -17.77
N VAL A 223 -35.37 -2.76 -17.24
CA VAL A 223 -35.21 -1.68 -16.25
C VAL A 223 -35.53 -0.33 -16.88
N CYS A 224 -35.08 -0.06 -18.11
CA CYS A 224 -35.34 1.22 -18.77
C CYS A 224 -36.81 1.43 -19.20
N ASN A 225 -37.54 0.37 -19.55
CA ASN A 225 -38.88 0.51 -20.13
C ASN A 225 -40.02 0.14 -19.17
N GLU A 226 -39.75 -0.64 -18.13
CA GLU A 226 -40.77 -1.21 -17.24
C GLU A 226 -40.60 -0.80 -15.76
N THR A 227 -39.60 0.04 -15.44
CA THR A 227 -39.36 0.52 -14.07
C THR A 227 -39.05 2.01 -14.02
N ASP A 228 -39.16 2.61 -12.83
CA ASP A 228 -38.79 4.01 -12.58
C ASP A 228 -37.31 4.19 -12.17
N CYS A 229 -36.51 3.12 -12.20
CA CYS A 229 -35.09 3.17 -11.84
C CYS A 229 -34.30 3.92 -12.93
N TRP A 230 -33.57 4.98 -12.56
CA TRP A 230 -32.74 5.73 -13.49
C TRP A 230 -31.53 4.91 -13.95
N VAL A 231 -31.34 4.74 -15.26
CA VAL A 231 -30.25 3.91 -15.80
C VAL A 231 -29.21 4.74 -16.54
N GLU A 232 -27.95 4.48 -16.25
CA GLU A 232 -26.80 4.83 -17.11
C GLU A 232 -26.01 3.56 -17.44
N LEU A 233 -25.43 3.51 -18.63
CA LEU A 233 -24.67 2.35 -19.10
C LEU A 233 -23.17 2.63 -19.09
N THR A 234 -22.37 1.65 -18.71
CA THR A 234 -20.91 1.73 -18.79
C THR A 234 -20.36 0.62 -19.69
N ASN A 235 -19.45 1.00 -20.59
CA ASN A 235 -18.66 0.06 -21.36
C ASN A 235 -17.15 0.34 -21.15
N LEU A 236 -16.46 -0.61 -20.51
CA LEU A 236 -15.01 -0.57 -20.35
C LEU A 236 -14.37 -0.95 -21.68
N ILE A 237 -13.69 -0.01 -22.33
CA ILE A 237 -13.07 -0.23 -23.64
C ILE A 237 -11.72 -0.91 -23.45
N ILE A 238 -11.58 -2.15 -23.92
CA ILE A 238 -10.38 -2.97 -23.83
C ILE A 238 -9.74 -3.07 -25.23
N PRO A 239 -8.50 -2.58 -25.41
CA PRO A 239 -7.82 -2.62 -26.71
C PRO A 239 -7.77 -4.03 -27.29
N HIS A 240 -8.18 -4.20 -28.55
CA HIS A 240 -8.25 -5.46 -29.29
C HIS A 240 -9.23 -6.51 -28.71
N ALA A 241 -10.26 -6.11 -27.96
CA ALA A 241 -11.33 -7.04 -27.55
C ALA A 241 -12.74 -6.52 -27.82
N ASN A 242 -13.02 -5.25 -27.50
CA ASN A 242 -14.34 -4.65 -27.70
C ASN A 242 -14.24 -3.18 -28.19
N ASP A 243 -13.06 -2.77 -28.68
CA ASP A 243 -12.76 -1.41 -29.15
C ASP A 243 -12.95 -1.24 -30.66
N SER A 244 -13.53 -2.23 -31.34
CA SER A 244 -13.81 -2.13 -32.77
C SER A 244 -14.96 -1.17 -33.03
N GLN A 245 -14.82 -0.34 -34.07
CA GLN A 245 -15.84 0.65 -34.43
C GLN A 245 -17.20 0.01 -34.76
N ASP A 246 -17.19 -1.16 -35.40
CA ASP A 246 -18.41 -1.91 -35.72
C ASP A 246 -19.15 -2.38 -34.45
N GLU A 247 -18.43 -2.94 -33.47
CA GLU A 247 -19.04 -3.41 -32.23
C GLU A 247 -19.63 -2.25 -31.42
N ILE A 248 -18.89 -1.14 -31.31
CA ILE A 248 -19.37 0.08 -30.65
C ILE A 248 -20.62 0.61 -31.34
N ARG A 249 -20.63 0.67 -32.68
CA ARG A 249 -21.78 1.11 -33.46
C ARG A 249 -23.00 0.20 -33.23
N ARG A 250 -22.83 -1.13 -33.32
CA ARG A 250 -23.92 -2.09 -33.06
C ARG A 250 -24.51 -1.94 -31.66
N MET A 251 -23.65 -1.69 -30.67
CA MET A 251 -24.08 -1.43 -29.30
C MET A 251 -24.93 -0.15 -29.21
N CYS A 252 -24.45 0.95 -29.80
CA CYS A 252 -25.16 2.23 -29.76
C CYS A 252 -26.48 2.19 -30.53
N ASP A 253 -26.49 1.54 -31.71
CA ASP A 253 -27.71 1.33 -32.50
C ASP A 253 -28.75 0.51 -31.71
N TRP A 254 -28.31 -0.52 -30.96
CA TRP A 254 -29.20 -1.30 -30.10
C TRP A 254 -29.75 -0.48 -28.95
N ILE A 255 -28.92 0.32 -28.26
CA ILE A 255 -29.34 1.20 -27.17
C ILE A 255 -30.43 2.15 -27.68
N LEU A 256 -30.17 2.83 -28.80
CA LEU A 256 -31.11 3.76 -29.40
C LEU A 256 -32.45 3.09 -29.75
N GLN A 257 -32.41 1.89 -30.30
CA GLN A 257 -33.62 1.16 -30.72
C GLN A 257 -34.43 0.55 -29.56
N ASN A 258 -33.78 0.16 -28.46
CA ASN A 258 -34.41 -0.64 -27.40
C ASN A 258 -34.66 0.12 -26.09
N VAL A 259 -33.86 1.15 -25.79
CA VAL A 259 -34.00 1.95 -24.56
C VAL A 259 -33.99 3.46 -24.80
N GLY A 260 -33.78 3.90 -26.04
CA GLY A 260 -33.91 5.29 -26.46
C GLY A 260 -32.63 6.12 -26.36
N ASP A 261 -32.72 7.37 -26.83
CA ASP A 261 -31.59 8.30 -26.96
C ASP A 261 -31.24 9.07 -25.67
N ASN A 262 -32.06 8.92 -24.63
CA ASN A 262 -31.93 9.62 -23.36
C ASN A 262 -31.16 8.85 -22.29
N VAL A 263 -30.83 7.56 -22.52
CA VAL A 263 -30.02 6.75 -21.61
C VAL A 263 -28.54 7.06 -21.82
N PRO A 264 -27.83 7.63 -20.83
CA PRO A 264 -26.41 7.94 -20.96
C PRO A 264 -25.54 6.69 -21.11
N ILE A 265 -24.48 6.80 -21.91
CA ILE A 265 -23.42 5.78 -22.03
C ILE A 265 -22.04 6.35 -21.72
N HIS A 266 -21.27 5.60 -20.93
CA HIS A 266 -19.91 5.92 -20.52
C HIS A 266 -18.90 4.94 -21.10
N PHE A 267 -17.95 5.45 -21.89
CA PHE A 267 -16.80 4.69 -22.37
C PHE A 267 -15.60 4.91 -21.46
N THR A 268 -15.18 3.89 -20.72
CA THR A 268 -14.13 4.04 -19.70
C THR A 268 -12.82 3.37 -20.12
N ALA A 269 -11.68 3.97 -19.74
CA ALA A 269 -10.37 3.39 -20.00
C ALA A 269 -10.10 2.15 -19.15
N PHE A 270 -9.66 1.08 -19.81
CA PHE A 270 -9.08 -0.12 -19.21
C PHE A 270 -7.64 0.13 -18.78
N HIS A 271 -7.23 -0.49 -17.67
CA HIS A 271 -5.83 -0.70 -17.30
C HIS A 271 -5.53 -2.18 -17.03
N PRO A 272 -4.31 -2.67 -17.31
CA PRO A 272 -4.01 -4.11 -17.29
C PRO A 272 -3.96 -4.69 -15.87
N ASP A 273 -5.02 -5.38 -15.49
CA ASP A 273 -5.21 -5.98 -14.16
C ASP A 273 -5.59 -7.46 -14.22
N PHE A 274 -5.50 -8.12 -13.06
CA PHE A 274 -5.94 -9.49 -12.81
C PHE A 274 -5.33 -10.52 -13.78
N ARG A 275 -6.10 -11.02 -14.75
CA ARG A 275 -5.68 -12.06 -15.70
C ARG A 275 -5.45 -11.51 -17.11
N LEU A 276 -5.69 -10.22 -17.34
CA LEU A 276 -5.54 -9.59 -18.65
C LEU A 276 -4.42 -8.54 -18.62
N THR A 277 -3.24 -8.95 -18.16
CA THR A 277 -2.05 -8.09 -18.02
C THR A 277 -1.24 -7.97 -19.32
N ASN A 278 -1.60 -8.74 -20.35
CA ASN A 278 -0.89 -8.82 -21.63
C ASN A 278 -1.43 -7.84 -22.70
N ARG A 279 -2.08 -6.76 -22.28
CA ARG A 279 -2.68 -5.75 -23.17
C ARG A 279 -2.31 -4.36 -22.68
N ASP A 280 -2.31 -3.40 -23.59
CA ASP A 280 -2.03 -2.01 -23.25
C ASP A 280 -3.23 -1.34 -22.56
N ARG A 281 -2.93 -0.25 -21.85
CA ARG A 281 -3.96 0.66 -21.34
C ARG A 281 -4.72 1.30 -22.51
N THR A 282 -6.02 1.54 -22.36
CA THR A 282 -6.80 2.24 -23.39
C THR A 282 -6.26 3.65 -23.60
N SER A 283 -5.90 3.97 -24.84
CA SER A 283 -5.44 5.31 -25.18
C SER A 283 -6.60 6.32 -25.22
N PRO A 284 -6.33 7.62 -24.95
CA PRO A 284 -7.31 8.68 -25.14
C PRO A 284 -7.94 8.68 -26.53
N ASP A 285 -7.15 8.41 -27.58
CA ASP A 285 -7.64 8.37 -28.97
C ASP A 285 -8.69 7.27 -29.18
N THR A 286 -8.52 6.12 -28.54
CA THR A 286 -9.51 5.03 -28.63
C THR A 286 -10.83 5.40 -27.98
N LEU A 287 -10.80 6.09 -26.83
CA LEU A 287 -12.00 6.62 -26.20
C LEU A 287 -12.65 7.74 -27.01
N ALA A 288 -11.85 8.63 -27.60
CA ALA A 288 -12.34 9.68 -28.50
C ALA A 288 -13.10 9.09 -29.70
N ARG A 289 -12.57 8.05 -30.33
CA ARG A 289 -13.25 7.35 -31.43
C ARG A 289 -14.55 6.67 -30.98
N ALA A 290 -14.59 6.08 -29.78
CA ALA A 290 -15.80 5.49 -29.23
C ALA A 290 -16.89 6.56 -29.00
N TYR A 291 -16.50 7.69 -28.41
CA TYR A 291 -17.36 8.85 -28.20
C TYR A 291 -17.93 9.38 -29.52
N GLU A 292 -17.08 9.62 -30.52
CA GLU A 292 -17.48 10.14 -31.83
C GLU A 292 -18.42 9.17 -32.55
N THR A 293 -18.13 7.87 -32.49
CA THR A 293 -18.99 6.83 -33.07
C THR A 293 -20.37 6.83 -32.43
N ALA A 294 -20.46 6.87 -31.09
CA ALA A 294 -21.72 6.91 -30.38
C ALA A 294 -22.53 8.19 -30.67
N CYS A 295 -21.88 9.36 -30.68
CA CYS A 295 -22.54 10.61 -31.06
C CYS A 295 -23.11 10.53 -32.50
N ALA A 296 -22.35 9.95 -33.44
CA ALA A 296 -22.78 9.80 -34.83
C ALA A 296 -23.99 8.86 -35.00
N THR A 297 -24.24 7.93 -34.06
CA THR A 297 -25.46 7.10 -34.07
C THR A 297 -26.71 7.85 -33.62
N GLY A 298 -26.56 9.01 -32.96
CA GLY A 298 -27.68 9.84 -32.50
C GLY A 298 -27.97 9.73 -30.99
N LEU A 299 -27.12 9.06 -30.21
CA LEU A 299 -27.19 9.11 -28.74
C LEU A 299 -26.90 10.53 -28.24
N ARG A 300 -27.72 11.03 -27.30
CA ARG A 300 -27.64 12.42 -26.82
C ARG A 300 -26.60 12.64 -25.73
N TYR A 301 -26.38 11.63 -24.90
CA TYR A 301 -25.52 11.73 -23.72
C TYR A 301 -24.46 10.63 -23.76
N VAL A 302 -23.27 11.01 -24.21
CA VAL A 302 -22.12 10.13 -24.35
C VAL A 302 -20.99 10.70 -23.52
N TYR A 303 -20.29 9.85 -22.78
CA TYR A 303 -19.22 10.26 -21.88
C TYR A 303 -17.98 9.39 -22.05
N VAL A 304 -16.82 9.97 -21.77
CA VAL A 304 -15.58 9.21 -21.54
C VAL A 304 -15.20 9.24 -20.06
N GLY A 305 -14.64 8.16 -19.55
CA GLY A 305 -14.27 8.05 -18.13
C GLY A 305 -12.93 7.36 -17.91
N ASN A 306 -12.44 7.40 -16.67
CA ASN A 306 -11.08 6.98 -16.28
C ASN A 306 -9.94 7.74 -17.01
N VAL A 307 -10.23 8.91 -17.57
CA VAL A 307 -9.29 9.86 -18.19
C VAL A 307 -9.65 11.31 -17.81
N HIS A 308 -8.73 12.26 -17.96
CA HIS A 308 -9.03 13.69 -17.87
C HIS A 308 -9.35 14.21 -19.28
N ASP A 309 -10.64 14.42 -19.59
CA ASP A 309 -11.11 14.93 -20.88
C ASP A 309 -12.39 15.75 -20.67
N VAL A 310 -12.19 16.99 -20.22
CA VAL A 310 -13.27 17.92 -19.87
C VAL A 310 -14.30 18.04 -20.99
N ALA A 311 -13.86 18.05 -22.24
CA ALA A 311 -14.73 18.21 -23.40
C ALA A 311 -15.72 17.05 -23.54
N ARG A 312 -15.26 15.80 -23.31
CA ARG A 312 -16.08 14.59 -23.46
C ARG A 312 -16.60 14.02 -22.12
N GLN A 313 -16.33 14.68 -21.00
CA GLN A 313 -16.86 14.39 -19.66
C GLN A 313 -18.03 15.29 -19.27
N SER A 314 -18.18 16.41 -19.96
CA SER A 314 -19.16 17.44 -19.64
C SER A 314 -20.51 17.17 -20.30
N THR A 315 -21.59 17.60 -19.63
CA THR A 315 -22.95 17.49 -20.15
C THR A 315 -23.29 18.71 -20.98
N TYR A 316 -23.68 18.50 -22.24
CA TYR A 316 -24.15 19.54 -23.16
C TYR A 316 -25.65 19.40 -23.43
N CYS A 317 -26.30 20.51 -23.75
CA CYS A 317 -27.68 20.47 -24.22
C CYS A 317 -27.75 19.83 -25.61
N PRO A 318 -28.51 18.73 -25.80
CA PRO A 318 -28.57 18.06 -27.11
C PRO A 318 -29.28 18.90 -28.19
N MET A 319 -30.03 19.95 -27.80
CA MET A 319 -30.76 20.81 -28.73
C MET A 319 -29.99 22.05 -29.18
N CYS A 320 -29.24 22.69 -28.28
CA CYS A 320 -28.56 23.96 -28.59
C CYS A 320 -27.05 23.93 -28.39
N GLY A 321 -26.49 22.84 -27.87
CA GLY A 321 -25.05 22.67 -27.64
C GLY A 321 -24.50 23.41 -26.42
N GLU A 322 -25.32 24.13 -25.65
CA GLU A 322 -24.85 24.85 -24.46
C GLU A 322 -24.23 23.89 -23.44
N LEU A 323 -23.09 24.28 -22.85
CA LEU A 323 -22.42 23.55 -21.79
C LEU A 323 -23.20 23.71 -20.48
N LEU A 324 -23.84 22.63 -20.03
CA LEU A 324 -24.73 22.63 -18.87
C LEU A 324 -24.02 22.22 -17.59
N ILE A 325 -23.23 21.15 -17.63
CA ILE A 325 -22.44 20.70 -16.48
C ILE A 325 -21.02 20.43 -16.94
N GLN A 326 -20.08 21.28 -16.53
CA GLN A 326 -18.66 21.11 -16.82
C GLN A 326 -18.03 20.23 -15.75
N ARG A 327 -17.32 19.19 -16.20
CA ARG A 327 -16.63 18.25 -15.31
C ARG A 327 -15.19 18.04 -15.76
N ASP A 328 -14.28 18.03 -14.79
CA ASP A 328 -12.96 17.41 -14.93
C ASP A 328 -12.90 16.24 -13.95
N TRP A 329 -12.85 15.03 -14.50
CA TRP A 329 -12.89 13.80 -13.71
C TRP A 329 -14.15 13.71 -12.83
N HIS A 330 -14.02 13.85 -11.50
CA HIS A 330 -15.13 13.82 -10.54
C HIS A 330 -15.48 15.22 -10.00
N GLN A 331 -14.79 16.26 -10.45
CA GLN A 331 -15.03 17.63 -9.99
C GLN A 331 -16.01 18.32 -10.94
N ILE A 332 -17.10 18.86 -10.39
CA ILE A 332 -17.98 19.78 -11.11
C ILE A 332 -17.41 21.18 -11.00
N GLU A 333 -17.11 21.80 -12.14
CA GLU A 333 -16.57 23.16 -12.23
C GLU A 333 -17.67 24.18 -12.54
N ARG A 334 -18.66 23.78 -13.35
CA ARG A 334 -19.81 24.61 -13.73
C ARG A 334 -21.08 23.78 -13.67
N TYR A 335 -22.15 24.37 -13.13
CA TYR A 335 -23.47 23.77 -13.08
C TYR A 335 -24.52 24.81 -13.49
N HIS A 336 -25.07 24.65 -14.68
CA HIS A 336 -25.91 25.62 -15.37
C HIS A 336 -27.20 24.95 -15.87
N LEU A 337 -27.97 24.42 -14.93
CA LEU A 337 -29.31 23.88 -15.16
C LEU A 337 -30.36 24.71 -14.39
N SER A 338 -31.54 24.86 -14.97
CA SER A 338 -32.72 25.38 -14.29
C SER A 338 -33.66 24.22 -13.99
N GLY A 339 -33.54 23.63 -12.80
CA GLY A 339 -34.16 22.34 -12.50
C GLY A 339 -33.55 21.25 -13.39
N ASN A 340 -34.35 20.63 -14.25
CA ASN A 340 -33.90 19.67 -15.27
C ASN A 340 -33.88 20.27 -16.69
N GLN A 341 -33.90 21.60 -16.85
CA GLN A 341 -33.97 22.25 -18.16
C GLN A 341 -32.70 23.03 -18.49
N CYS A 342 -32.36 23.05 -19.78
CA CYS A 342 -31.36 23.98 -20.32
C CYS A 342 -31.87 25.42 -20.16
N PRO A 343 -31.13 26.32 -19.49
CA PRO A 343 -31.57 27.71 -19.30
C PRO A 343 -31.60 28.52 -20.61
N GLN A 344 -30.93 28.05 -21.67
CA GLN A 344 -30.86 28.75 -22.96
C GLN A 344 -32.01 28.42 -23.91
N CYS A 345 -32.39 27.14 -24.02
CA CYS A 345 -33.45 26.70 -24.95
C CYS A 345 -34.63 25.99 -24.29
N GLN A 346 -34.63 25.87 -22.96
CA GLN A 346 -35.66 25.21 -22.14
C GLN A 346 -35.86 23.71 -22.43
N HIS A 347 -34.99 23.09 -23.23
CA HIS A 347 -35.05 21.65 -23.45
C HIS A 347 -34.82 20.89 -22.14
N SER A 348 -35.66 19.89 -21.88
CA SER A 348 -35.53 19.02 -20.71
C SER A 348 -34.37 18.06 -20.89
N ILE A 349 -33.47 18.04 -19.91
CA ILE A 349 -32.34 17.13 -19.82
C ILE A 349 -32.81 15.92 -19.02
N ALA A 350 -32.64 14.73 -19.59
CA ALA A 350 -33.03 13.49 -18.93
C ALA A 350 -32.11 13.25 -17.74
N GLY A 351 -32.66 12.97 -16.56
CA GLY A 351 -31.90 12.72 -15.33
C GLY A 351 -32.56 13.30 -14.09
N HIS A 352 -31.94 13.02 -12.95
CA HIS A 352 -32.35 13.51 -11.64
C HIS A 352 -31.36 14.56 -11.15
N PHE A 353 -31.79 15.82 -11.25
CA PHE A 353 -30.98 16.99 -10.95
C PHE A 353 -31.55 17.77 -9.76
N GLU A 354 -30.70 18.13 -8.81
CA GLU A 354 -31.04 19.09 -7.77
C GLU A 354 -30.83 20.53 -8.27
N PRO A 355 -31.48 21.55 -7.68
CA PRO A 355 -31.29 22.95 -8.10
C PRO A 355 -29.84 23.46 -8.01
N LYS A 356 -28.99 22.80 -7.23
CA LYS A 356 -27.56 23.08 -7.08
C LYS A 356 -26.79 21.76 -7.12
N PRO A 357 -25.54 21.74 -7.61
CA PRO A 357 -24.72 20.54 -7.51
C PRO A 357 -24.36 20.27 -6.05
N GLY A 358 -24.07 19.02 -5.72
CA GLY A 358 -23.40 18.71 -4.48
C GLY A 358 -21.97 19.28 -4.45
N SER A 359 -21.41 19.41 -3.25
CA SER A 359 -20.07 19.99 -3.04
C SER A 359 -19.03 18.94 -2.61
N TRP A 360 -19.25 17.66 -2.94
CA TRP A 360 -18.34 16.60 -2.50
C TRP A 360 -16.99 16.64 -3.22
N GLY A 361 -17.00 16.95 -4.53
CA GLY A 361 -15.80 17.00 -5.36
C GLY A 361 -15.09 15.64 -5.46
N ASN A 362 -13.79 15.65 -5.70
CA ASN A 362 -12.99 14.43 -5.87
C ASN A 362 -12.63 13.69 -4.56
N ARG A 363 -13.25 14.04 -3.42
CA ARG A 363 -12.90 13.52 -2.10
C ARG A 363 -13.25 12.03 -1.96
N ARG A 364 -12.39 11.31 -1.24
CA ARG A 364 -12.64 9.92 -0.84
C ARG A 364 -12.49 9.80 0.66
N LEU A 365 -13.52 9.30 1.34
CA LEU A 365 -13.53 9.15 2.79
C LEU A 365 -13.91 7.72 3.17
N PRO A 366 -12.92 6.84 3.44
CA PRO A 366 -13.18 5.55 4.07
C PRO A 366 -13.80 5.75 5.45
N ILE A 367 -14.84 4.99 5.78
CA ILE A 367 -15.50 5.05 7.09
C ILE A 367 -15.59 3.66 7.71
N GLN A 368 -15.75 3.62 9.03
CA GLN A 368 -16.08 2.39 9.76
C GLN A 368 -17.50 2.52 10.30
N ILE A 369 -18.33 1.51 10.06
CA ILE A 369 -19.67 1.43 10.61
C ILE A 369 -19.60 0.46 11.79
N PRO A 370 -19.73 0.95 13.04
CA PRO A 370 -19.69 0.09 14.21
C PRO A 370 -20.86 -0.91 14.21
N ILE A 371 -20.68 -2.06 14.88
CA ILE A 371 -21.70 -3.11 15.10
C ILE A 371 -22.72 -2.64 16.19
N GLU A 372 -23.14 -1.36 16.12
CA GLU A 372 -23.90 -0.49 17.05
C GLU A 372 -23.16 0.14 18.26
N PRO A 373 -23.41 1.45 18.50
CA PRO A 373 -23.50 2.07 19.83
C PRO A 373 -24.75 2.98 19.97
N PRO A 374 -24.95 3.62 21.14
CA PRO A 374 -25.85 3.24 22.24
C PRO A 374 -27.36 3.40 21.92
N VAL A 375 -28.20 2.82 22.79
CA VAL A 375 -29.66 3.01 22.84
C VAL A 375 -30.01 4.51 22.94
N LEU A 376 -30.76 5.03 21.96
CA LEU A 376 -31.54 6.26 22.13
C LEU A 376 -32.81 5.88 22.90
N THR A 377 -32.93 6.33 24.15
CA THR A 377 -34.18 6.26 24.90
C THR A 377 -35.22 7.15 24.22
N PRO A 378 -36.47 6.67 24.04
CA PRO A 378 -37.55 7.51 23.58
C PRO A 378 -38.12 8.28 24.78
N ASP A 379 -37.66 9.49 25.01
CA ASP A 379 -38.41 10.48 25.80
C ASP A 379 -38.07 11.90 25.34
N LEU A 380 -38.69 12.27 24.22
CA LEU A 380 -39.01 13.67 23.95
C LEU A 380 -40.37 13.93 24.61
N ASN A 381 -40.38 14.12 25.93
CA ASN A 381 -41.36 14.90 26.71
C ASN A 381 -41.28 14.55 28.21
N GLU A 382 -40.18 14.92 28.88
CA GLU A 382 -40.24 15.27 30.31
C GLU A 382 -38.97 16.04 30.68
N VAL A 383 -39.10 17.36 30.84
CA VAL A 383 -38.06 18.20 31.44
C VAL A 383 -38.05 17.91 32.93
N ALA A 384 -37.28 16.89 33.33
CA ALA A 384 -36.89 16.74 34.73
C ALA A 384 -35.81 17.78 35.05
N PRO A 385 -35.94 18.55 36.14
CA PRO A 385 -34.93 19.53 36.51
C PRO A 385 -33.61 18.82 36.81
N MET A 386 -32.58 19.27 36.09
CA MET A 386 -31.20 18.83 36.17
C MET A 386 -30.73 18.85 37.63
N GLN A 387 -30.66 17.68 38.28
CA GLN A 387 -29.80 17.51 39.44
C GLN A 387 -28.38 17.34 38.93
N THR A 388 -27.58 18.38 39.10
CA THR A 388 -26.12 18.36 38.97
C THR A 388 -25.56 17.28 39.90
N LYS A 389 -25.31 16.08 39.36
CA LYS A 389 -24.25 15.23 39.92
C LYS A 389 -22.94 15.88 39.53
N GLU A 390 -22.12 16.17 40.53
CA GLU A 390 -20.78 16.70 40.36
C GLU A 390 -20.01 15.84 39.35
N ILE A 391 -19.70 16.43 38.21
CA ILE A 391 -18.71 15.90 37.28
C ILE A 391 -17.37 16.17 37.96
N HIS A 392 -16.69 15.13 38.42
CA HIS A 392 -15.30 15.25 38.83
C HIS A 392 -14.50 15.83 37.64
N SER A 393 -13.80 16.93 37.89
CA SER A 393 -12.98 17.62 36.88
C SER A 393 -11.97 16.66 36.25
N VAL A 394 -11.89 16.66 34.92
CA VAL A 394 -10.89 15.90 34.12
C VAL A 394 -9.46 16.38 34.38
N ASP A 395 -9.29 17.48 35.13
CA ASP A 395 -8.03 18.17 35.37
C ASP A 395 -7.12 17.51 36.42
N ASP A 396 -7.62 16.55 37.21
CA ASP A 396 -6.80 15.88 38.23
C ASP A 396 -6.34 14.48 37.78
N LEU A 397 -5.12 14.42 37.24
CA LEU A 397 -4.41 13.17 36.93
C LEU A 397 -3.82 12.51 38.19
N ALA A 398 -4.27 12.75 39.41
CA ALA A 398 -3.75 12.02 40.58
C ALA A 398 -4.19 10.53 40.58
N PHE A 399 -3.22 9.61 40.48
CA PHE A 399 -3.41 8.17 40.72
C PHE A 399 -2.45 7.70 41.83
N THR A 400 -2.96 6.93 42.77
CA THR A 400 -2.16 6.23 43.79
C THR A 400 -1.43 5.04 43.17
N THR A 401 -0.36 4.58 43.84
CA THR A 401 0.39 3.40 43.39
C THR A 401 -0.48 2.14 43.28
N ASP A 402 -1.45 1.96 44.18
CA ASP A 402 -2.37 0.81 44.12
C ASP A 402 -3.32 0.88 42.92
N GLU A 403 -3.84 2.07 42.60
CA GLU A 403 -4.66 2.29 41.40
C GLU A 403 -3.87 1.97 40.12
N LEU A 404 -2.62 2.43 40.02
CA LEU A 404 -1.76 2.13 38.88
C LEU A 404 -1.50 0.61 38.75
N HIS A 405 -1.34 -0.11 39.87
CA HIS A 405 -1.24 -1.56 39.87
C HIS A 405 -2.53 -2.26 39.42
N ARG A 406 -3.71 -1.77 39.83
CA ARG A 406 -5.01 -2.29 39.36
C ARG A 406 -5.20 -2.10 37.86
N ILE A 407 -4.84 -0.92 37.34
CA ILE A 407 -4.90 -0.61 35.91
C ILE A 407 -3.91 -1.47 35.13
N HIS A 408 -2.69 -1.67 35.64
CA HIS A 408 -1.68 -2.53 34.99
C HIS A 408 -2.14 -3.99 34.89
N ARG A 409 -2.69 -4.57 35.97
CA ARG A 409 -3.25 -5.92 35.94
C ARG A 409 -4.40 -6.03 34.94
N SER A 410 -5.26 -5.02 34.88
CA SER A 410 -6.37 -4.96 33.93
C SER A 410 -5.85 -4.89 32.49
N ALA A 411 -4.83 -4.07 32.22
CA ALA A 411 -4.18 -4.00 30.92
C ALA A 411 -3.56 -5.34 30.51
N CYS A 412 -2.85 -6.03 31.42
CA CYS A 412 -2.29 -7.36 31.14
C CYS A 412 -3.39 -8.36 30.76
N ARG A 413 -4.50 -8.38 31.53
CA ARG A 413 -5.64 -9.27 31.26
C ARG A 413 -6.30 -8.97 29.91
N LEU A 414 -6.51 -7.69 29.59
CA LEU A 414 -7.06 -7.24 28.30
C LEU A 414 -6.16 -7.62 27.13
N VAL A 415 -4.84 -7.43 27.26
CA VAL A 415 -3.85 -7.83 26.24
C VAL A 415 -3.87 -9.35 26.04
N SER A 416 -3.87 -10.13 27.12
CA SER A 416 -3.97 -11.60 27.10
C SER A 416 -5.22 -12.07 26.35
N ALA A 417 -6.37 -11.50 26.70
CA ALA A 417 -7.65 -11.82 26.08
C ALA A 417 -7.70 -11.41 24.61
N ALA A 418 -7.15 -10.24 24.26
CA ALA A 418 -7.06 -9.79 22.87
C ALA A 418 -6.24 -10.78 22.03
N VAL A 419 -5.05 -11.17 22.50
CA VAL A 419 -4.17 -12.14 21.85
C VAL A 419 -4.86 -13.50 21.64
N ARG A 420 -5.59 -13.99 22.65
CA ARG A 420 -6.33 -15.26 22.57
C ARG A 420 -7.69 -15.16 21.90
N GLN A 421 -8.13 -13.95 21.56
CA GLN A 421 -9.47 -13.65 21.05
C GLN A 421 -10.60 -14.11 21.99
N GLU A 422 -10.36 -13.98 23.29
CA GLU A 422 -11.33 -14.33 24.33
C GLU A 422 -12.12 -13.08 24.76
N PRO A 423 -13.42 -13.22 25.09
CA PRO A 423 -14.14 -12.14 25.73
C PRO A 423 -13.54 -11.85 27.11
N CYS A 424 -13.41 -10.58 27.47
CA CYS A 424 -12.85 -10.18 28.74
C CYS A 424 -13.57 -8.96 29.29
N ASP A 425 -13.98 -9.06 30.55
CA ASP A 425 -14.51 -7.98 31.34
C ASP A 425 -13.54 -7.72 32.51
N VAL A 426 -13.09 -6.48 32.65
CA VAL A 426 -12.19 -6.03 33.73
C VAL A 426 -12.89 -5.07 34.71
N THR A 427 -14.20 -4.94 34.63
CA THR A 427 -15.01 -4.02 35.45
C THR A 427 -14.75 -4.23 36.95
N GLU A 428 -14.85 -5.47 37.43
CA GLU A 428 -14.56 -5.79 38.84
C GLU A 428 -13.10 -5.52 39.24
N MET A 429 -12.16 -5.68 38.31
CA MET A 429 -10.72 -5.49 38.56
C MET A 429 -10.34 -4.01 38.67
N LEU A 430 -10.97 -3.17 37.86
CA LEU A 430 -10.83 -1.72 37.92
C LEU A 430 -11.62 -1.12 39.10
N GLY A 431 -12.77 -1.71 39.44
CA GLY A 431 -13.63 -1.25 40.52
C GLY A 431 -14.11 0.19 40.29
N ASP A 432 -13.84 1.06 41.25
CA ASP A 432 -14.19 2.49 41.21
C ASP A 432 -13.53 3.25 40.05
N LEU A 433 -12.42 2.76 39.50
CA LEU A 433 -11.69 3.40 38.41
C LEU A 433 -12.34 3.21 37.04
N GLU A 434 -13.21 2.22 36.86
CA GLU A 434 -13.79 1.86 35.56
C GLU A 434 -14.41 3.07 34.85
N ASN A 435 -15.18 3.86 35.60
CA ASN A 435 -15.94 5.00 35.11
C ASN A 435 -15.20 6.34 35.26
N ARG A 436 -13.95 6.34 35.74
CA ARG A 436 -13.14 7.56 35.82
C ARG A 436 -12.91 8.10 34.41
N THR A 437 -13.25 9.37 34.20
CA THR A 437 -13.12 10.01 32.89
C THR A 437 -11.66 10.36 32.61
N VAL A 438 -11.15 9.96 31.46
CA VAL A 438 -9.78 10.26 30.99
C VAL A 438 -9.82 10.82 29.58
N ALA A 439 -8.89 11.69 29.22
CA ALA A 439 -8.84 12.30 27.89
C ALA A 439 -8.24 11.37 26.82
N GLY A 440 -7.56 10.31 27.26
CA GLY A 440 -6.94 9.30 26.41
C GLY A 440 -6.15 8.26 27.21
N VAL A 441 -5.99 7.07 26.62
CA VAL A 441 -5.10 6.03 27.14
C VAL A 441 -4.29 5.46 25.98
N PHE A 442 -3.00 5.25 26.22
CA PHE A 442 -2.13 4.47 25.34
C PHE A 442 -1.69 3.21 26.08
N VAL A 443 -1.67 2.08 25.39
CA VAL A 443 -1.05 0.84 25.87
C VAL A 443 0.16 0.55 24.99
N THR A 444 1.29 0.28 25.65
CA THR A 444 2.58 0.02 25.04
C THR A 444 3.09 -1.36 25.48
N LEU A 445 3.39 -2.19 24.50
CA LEU A 445 3.94 -3.53 24.66
C LEU A 445 5.39 -3.52 24.21
N ARG A 446 6.30 -3.99 25.07
CA ARG A 446 7.71 -4.13 24.72
C ARG A 446 8.23 -5.50 25.09
N ARG A 447 9.12 -6.05 24.29
CA ARG A 447 9.92 -7.22 24.61
C ARG A 447 11.37 -6.77 24.77
N ARG A 448 11.86 -6.70 26.01
CA ARG A 448 13.04 -5.89 26.37
C ARG A 448 12.91 -4.47 25.79
N ASP A 449 13.84 -4.04 24.95
CA ASP A 449 13.80 -2.72 24.30
C ASP A 449 13.02 -2.70 22.98
N THR A 450 12.66 -3.87 22.46
CA THR A 450 11.92 -4.01 21.19
C THR A 450 10.45 -3.65 21.37
N LEU A 451 9.97 -2.66 20.61
CA LEU A 451 8.56 -2.27 20.60
C LEU A 451 7.71 -3.32 19.89
N ARG A 452 6.63 -3.76 20.54
CA ARG A 452 5.71 -4.80 20.03
C ARG A 452 4.30 -4.31 19.75
N GLY A 453 3.96 -3.15 20.28
CA GLY A 453 2.73 -2.43 19.96
C GLY A 453 2.65 -1.16 20.79
N CYS A 454 2.13 -0.07 20.23
CA CYS A 454 1.81 1.13 20.98
C CYS A 454 0.63 1.84 20.35
N CYS A 455 -0.54 1.69 20.96
CA CYS A 455 -1.79 2.22 20.45
C CYS A 455 -2.61 2.91 21.54
N GLY A 456 -3.35 3.93 21.13
CA GLY A 456 -4.22 4.71 22.01
C GLY A 456 -4.99 5.77 21.23
N SER A 457 -5.64 6.65 21.97
CA SER A 457 -6.37 7.81 21.45
C SER A 457 -6.23 8.99 22.41
N ILE A 458 -6.44 10.20 21.90
CA ILE A 458 -6.56 11.43 22.71
C ILE A 458 -7.62 12.34 22.08
N GLY A 459 -8.41 13.02 22.91
CA GLY A 459 -9.37 14.05 22.48
C GLY A 459 -10.83 13.62 22.41
N GLN A 460 -11.15 12.39 22.81
CA GLN A 460 -12.51 11.95 23.12
C GLN A 460 -12.50 11.44 24.56
N SER A 461 -12.91 12.30 25.50
CA SER A 461 -12.96 11.92 26.91
C SER A 461 -13.94 10.77 27.10
N GLY A 462 -13.53 9.74 27.85
CA GLY A 462 -14.34 8.56 28.06
C GLY A 462 -13.97 7.80 29.34
N PRO A 463 -14.76 6.78 29.70
CA PRO A 463 -14.48 5.91 30.84
C PRO A 463 -13.14 5.17 30.66
N LEU A 464 -12.28 5.20 31.68
CA LEU A 464 -10.97 4.56 31.69
C LEU A 464 -11.04 3.09 31.28
N GLY A 465 -12.01 2.32 31.79
CA GLY A 465 -12.12 0.89 31.45
C GLY A 465 -12.31 0.64 29.97
N LYS A 466 -13.18 1.43 29.32
CA LYS A 466 -13.42 1.34 27.87
C LYS A 466 -12.20 1.77 27.07
N THR A 467 -11.62 2.92 27.39
CA THR A 467 -10.47 3.46 26.64
C THR A 467 -9.23 2.56 26.79
N LEU A 468 -9.03 1.96 27.96
CA LEU A 468 -7.96 0.98 28.21
C LEU A 468 -8.17 -0.30 27.38
N ALA A 469 -9.39 -0.83 27.32
CA ALA A 469 -9.72 -2.01 26.53
C ALA A 469 -9.45 -1.80 25.03
N GLU A 470 -9.90 -0.67 24.48
CA GLU A 470 -9.66 -0.30 23.09
C GLU A 470 -8.16 -0.14 22.78
N ALA A 471 -7.41 0.50 23.69
CA ALA A 471 -5.97 0.69 23.53
C ALA A 471 -5.20 -0.64 23.61
N ALA A 472 -5.54 -1.52 24.56
CA ALA A 472 -4.94 -2.83 24.75
C ALA A 472 -5.17 -3.75 23.54
N ASP A 473 -6.41 -3.82 23.04
CA ASP A 473 -6.75 -4.60 21.85
C ASP A 473 -5.96 -4.14 20.63
N ARG A 474 -5.95 -2.83 20.38
CA ARG A 474 -5.23 -2.27 19.25
C ARG A 474 -3.72 -2.49 19.35
N ALA A 475 -3.14 -2.32 20.54
CA ALA A 475 -1.72 -2.53 20.74
C ALA A 475 -1.32 -4.01 20.53
N ALA A 476 -2.19 -4.95 20.91
CA ALA A 476 -1.92 -6.38 20.78
C ALA A 476 -2.11 -6.91 19.34
N ARG A 477 -3.12 -6.42 18.61
CA ARG A 477 -3.55 -7.02 17.33
C ARG A 477 -3.55 -6.10 16.13
N HIS A 478 -3.79 -4.80 16.32
CA HIS A 478 -4.17 -3.89 15.25
C HIS A 478 -3.17 -2.73 15.03
N ASP A 479 -1.98 -2.76 15.65
CA ASP A 479 -0.93 -1.79 15.38
C ASP A 479 -0.38 -1.99 13.96
N PRO A 480 -0.56 -1.02 13.03
CA PRO A 480 -0.22 -1.24 11.64
C PRO A 480 1.28 -1.33 11.34
N ARG A 481 2.11 -1.02 12.34
CA ARG A 481 3.58 -1.06 12.18
C ARG A 481 4.16 -2.40 12.58
N MET A 482 3.41 -3.23 13.31
CA MET A 482 3.92 -4.42 13.99
C MET A 482 3.14 -5.67 13.59
N THR A 483 3.76 -6.84 13.77
CA THR A 483 3.04 -8.11 13.67
C THR A 483 2.18 -8.32 14.93
N PRO A 484 0.99 -8.94 14.81
CA PRO A 484 0.17 -9.25 15.99
C PRO A 484 0.97 -10.04 17.04
N VAL A 485 0.70 -9.75 18.31
CA VAL A 485 1.35 -10.44 19.43
C VAL A 485 0.85 -11.88 19.50
N ALA A 486 1.77 -12.84 19.56
CA ALA A 486 1.47 -14.25 19.76
C ALA A 486 1.42 -14.60 21.26
N ASP A 487 0.60 -15.59 21.63
CA ASP A 487 0.38 -15.99 23.03
C ASP A 487 1.67 -16.37 23.77
N VAL A 488 2.61 -17.01 23.08
CA VAL A 488 3.93 -17.40 23.62
C VAL A 488 4.81 -16.22 24.01
N GLU A 489 4.49 -15.02 23.54
CA GLU A 489 5.26 -13.81 23.79
C GLU A 489 4.87 -13.15 25.11
N LEU A 490 3.62 -13.34 25.56
CA LEU A 490 3.04 -12.66 26.73
C LEU A 490 3.97 -12.69 27.96
N PRO A 491 4.59 -13.82 28.36
CA PRO A 491 5.45 -13.86 29.54
C PRO A 491 6.74 -13.03 29.43
N TYR A 492 7.13 -12.63 28.22
CA TYR A 492 8.35 -11.86 27.92
C TYR A 492 8.04 -10.37 27.68
N LEU A 493 6.77 -9.98 27.75
CA LEU A 493 6.38 -8.59 27.54
C LEU A 493 6.48 -7.76 28.82
N LYS A 494 6.88 -6.50 28.67
CA LYS A 494 6.56 -5.40 29.58
C LYS A 494 5.32 -4.71 29.04
N VAL A 495 4.28 -4.61 29.87
CA VAL A 495 3.06 -3.86 29.56
C VAL A 495 3.15 -2.53 30.28
N SER A 496 3.02 -1.45 29.53
CA SER A 496 2.97 -0.08 30.06
C SER A 496 1.73 0.62 29.54
N PHE A 497 1.20 1.56 30.30
CA PHE A 497 0.11 2.41 29.86
C PHE A 497 0.41 3.88 30.16
N SER A 498 -0.13 4.77 29.34
CA SER A 498 -0.08 6.22 29.55
C SER A 498 -1.51 6.76 29.61
N ILE A 499 -1.90 7.35 30.74
CA ILE A 499 -3.20 8.03 30.91
C ILE A 499 -2.98 9.51 30.69
N LEU A 500 -3.80 10.10 29.81
CA LEU A 500 -3.61 11.46 29.34
C LEU A 500 -4.66 12.41 29.91
N GLY A 501 -4.21 13.61 30.25
CA GLY A 501 -5.04 14.75 30.59
C GLY A 501 -5.55 15.46 29.34
N PRO A 502 -6.46 16.43 29.50
CA PRO A 502 -7.04 17.16 28.38
C PRO A 502 -5.94 17.96 27.63
N PRO A 503 -6.02 18.04 26.29
CA PRO A 503 -5.10 18.85 25.51
C PRO A 503 -5.39 20.35 25.67
N HIS A 504 -4.35 21.14 25.89
CA HIS A 504 -4.36 22.59 26.04
C HIS A 504 -3.62 23.25 24.87
N PRO A 505 -4.26 24.15 24.10
CA PRO A 505 -3.59 24.88 23.03
C PRO A 505 -2.43 25.74 23.55
N ILE A 506 -1.34 25.80 22.77
CA ILE A 506 -0.27 26.78 22.99
C ILE A 506 -0.63 28.06 22.23
N ASP A 507 -1.01 29.10 22.97
CA ASP A 507 -1.37 30.42 22.39
C ASP A 507 -0.15 31.17 21.83
N ALA A 508 1.05 30.89 22.34
CA ALA A 508 2.31 31.44 21.84
C ALA A 508 2.52 31.08 20.35
N LYS A 509 3.27 31.91 19.62
CA LYS A 509 3.48 31.78 18.17
C LYS A 509 4.96 31.86 17.83
N GLY A 510 5.35 31.22 16.73
CA GLY A 510 6.76 31.19 16.32
C GLY A 510 7.63 30.64 17.43
N GLU A 511 8.79 31.26 17.62
CA GLU A 511 9.80 30.86 18.60
C GLU A 511 9.32 30.90 20.07
N ASP A 512 8.34 31.73 20.39
CA ASP A 512 7.83 31.86 21.76
C ASP A 512 7.16 30.56 22.26
N ARG A 513 6.78 29.64 21.35
CA ARG A 513 6.24 28.32 21.71
C ARG A 513 7.23 27.46 22.51
N VAL A 514 8.54 27.67 22.34
CA VAL A 514 9.58 26.93 23.07
C VAL A 514 9.43 27.15 24.58
N GLY A 515 9.10 28.37 24.99
CA GLY A 515 8.90 28.71 26.40
C GLY A 515 7.62 28.14 27.03
N ALA A 516 6.70 27.61 26.21
CA ALA A 516 5.44 27.02 26.67
C ALA A 516 5.51 25.49 26.87
N VAL A 517 6.65 24.86 26.53
CA VAL A 517 6.83 23.41 26.60
C VAL A 517 7.78 23.05 27.74
N GLU A 518 7.28 22.25 28.69
CA GLU A 518 8.06 21.74 29.83
C GLU A 518 8.39 20.25 29.59
N ILE A 519 9.67 19.95 29.39
CA ILE A 519 10.15 18.58 29.11
C ILE A 519 9.90 17.66 30.30
N GLY A 520 9.41 16.44 30.01
CA GLY A 520 9.09 15.42 31.02
C GLY A 520 7.71 15.57 31.66
N LYS A 521 7.06 16.72 31.48
CA LYS A 521 5.68 16.97 31.92
C LYS A 521 4.70 16.99 30.76
N HIS A 522 4.98 17.81 29.74
CA HIS A 522 4.07 17.99 28.61
C HIS A 522 4.34 16.95 27.52
N GLY A 523 3.27 16.32 27.03
CA GLY A 523 3.21 15.74 25.69
C GLY A 523 2.82 16.80 24.68
N LEU A 524 3.10 16.57 23.39
CA LEU A 524 2.81 17.51 22.31
C LEU A 524 1.88 16.88 21.28
N ARG A 525 0.90 17.67 20.80
CA ARG A 525 0.07 17.34 19.65
C ARG A 525 0.11 18.50 18.66
N ILE A 526 0.40 18.22 17.40
CA ILE A 526 0.35 19.21 16.31
C ILE A 526 -0.69 18.81 15.27
N ARG A 527 -1.42 19.80 14.75
CA ARG A 527 -2.25 19.70 13.54
C ARG A 527 -1.94 20.86 12.61
N ALA A 528 -1.50 20.56 11.40
CA ALA A 528 -1.26 21.54 10.35
C ALA A 528 -1.36 20.87 8.97
N GLN A 529 -1.83 21.60 7.96
CA GLN A 529 -1.85 21.14 6.56
C GLN A 529 -2.54 19.77 6.33
N GLY A 530 -3.52 19.41 7.15
CA GLY A 530 -4.21 18.10 7.09
C GLY A 530 -3.44 16.94 7.73
N PHE A 531 -2.25 17.18 8.26
CA PHE A 531 -1.44 16.22 9.00
C PHE A 531 -1.57 16.42 10.51
N ALA A 532 -1.39 15.33 11.26
CA ALA A 532 -1.41 15.36 12.72
C ALA A 532 -0.32 14.45 13.30
N GLY A 533 0.36 14.94 14.33
CA GLY A 533 1.38 14.20 15.06
C GLY A 533 1.17 14.36 16.56
N LEU A 534 1.54 13.33 17.33
CA LEU A 534 1.51 13.35 18.79
C LEU A 534 2.74 12.66 19.37
N LEU A 535 3.37 13.25 20.37
CA LEU A 535 4.42 12.63 21.18
C LEU A 535 4.05 12.67 22.66
N LEU A 536 4.30 11.58 23.37
CA LEU A 536 4.05 11.45 24.81
C LEU A 536 5.10 12.21 25.63
N PRO A 537 4.79 12.64 26.88
CA PRO A 537 5.70 13.41 27.72
C PRO A 537 7.10 12.80 27.90
N THR A 538 7.17 11.49 28.02
CA THR A 538 8.41 10.72 28.27
C THR A 538 9.34 10.64 27.06
N VAL A 539 8.86 10.90 25.85
CA VAL A 539 9.67 10.75 24.64
C VAL A 539 10.85 11.72 24.62
N ALA A 540 10.63 12.97 25.04
CA ALA A 540 11.70 13.96 25.06
C ALA A 540 12.77 13.64 26.12
N THR A 541 12.36 13.16 27.30
CA THR A 541 13.29 12.75 28.35
C THR A 541 14.11 11.53 27.94
N ASP A 542 13.48 10.52 27.33
CA ASP A 542 14.15 9.31 26.86
C ASP A 542 15.20 9.59 25.77
N ARG A 543 14.98 10.65 24.99
CA ARG A 543 15.86 11.07 23.89
C ARG A 543 16.86 12.15 24.29
N GLY A 544 16.77 12.71 25.49
CA GLY A 544 17.56 13.86 25.92
C GLY A 544 17.30 15.13 25.10
N TRP A 545 16.07 15.29 24.58
CA TRP A 545 15.69 16.43 23.75
C TRP A 545 15.28 17.64 24.58
N ASP A 546 15.62 18.83 24.08
CA ASP A 546 15.07 20.09 24.57
C ASP A 546 13.68 20.40 23.96
N ALA A 547 13.05 21.49 24.43
CA ALA A 547 11.71 21.90 23.99
C ALA A 547 11.62 22.19 22.48
N ARG A 548 12.69 22.74 21.88
CA ARG A 548 12.72 23.01 20.43
C ARG A 548 12.77 21.70 19.66
N GLN A 549 13.71 20.83 20.00
CA GLN A 549 13.87 19.52 19.37
C GLN A 549 12.58 18.71 19.50
N PHE A 550 11.86 18.85 20.60
CA PHE A 550 10.59 18.17 20.81
C PHE A 550 9.46 18.70 19.90
N LEU A 551 9.39 20.03 19.69
CA LEU A 551 8.47 20.67 18.74
C LEU A 551 8.79 20.30 17.28
N GLU A 552 10.07 20.23 16.93
CA GLU A 552 10.54 19.78 15.61
C GLU A 552 10.25 18.29 15.37
N ALA A 553 10.45 17.46 16.40
CA ALA A 553 10.19 16.03 16.34
C ALA A 553 8.70 15.72 16.19
N VAL A 554 7.79 16.47 16.85
CA VAL A 554 6.34 16.25 16.67
C VAL A 554 5.87 16.64 15.28
N CYS A 555 6.47 17.66 14.65
CA CYS A 555 6.24 17.99 13.24
C CYS A 555 6.70 16.87 12.32
N THR A 556 7.94 16.40 12.51
CA THR A 556 8.52 15.31 11.72
C THR A 556 7.67 14.04 11.84
N LYS A 557 7.18 13.73 13.05
CA LYS A 557 6.27 12.61 13.29
C LYS A 557 4.92 12.77 12.58
N ALA A 558 4.43 14.00 12.43
CA ALA A 558 3.22 14.29 11.67
C ALA A 558 3.44 14.15 10.14
N GLY A 559 4.69 14.03 9.68
CA GLY A 559 5.04 14.14 8.26
C GLY A 559 5.15 15.58 7.77
N LEU A 560 5.30 16.54 8.69
CA LEU A 560 5.46 17.96 8.40
C LEU A 560 6.94 18.36 8.45
N ALA A 561 7.30 19.47 7.78
CA ALA A 561 8.63 20.03 7.91
C ALA A 561 8.91 20.43 9.38
N PRO A 562 10.14 20.27 9.90
CA PRO A 562 10.46 20.51 11.31
C PRO A 562 10.12 21.91 11.81
N THR A 563 10.07 22.92 10.93
CA THR A 563 9.78 24.31 11.27
C THR A 563 8.28 24.63 11.30
N VAL A 564 7.38 23.72 10.91
CA VAL A 564 5.93 24.00 10.80
C VAL A 564 5.31 24.40 12.14
N TRP A 565 5.85 23.97 13.28
CA TRP A 565 5.38 24.44 14.59
C TRP A 565 5.57 25.95 14.78
N GLN A 566 6.35 26.65 13.96
CA GLN A 566 6.48 28.11 14.02
C GLN A 566 5.35 28.82 13.29
N ASN A 567 4.67 28.12 12.37
CA ASN A 567 3.66 28.71 11.52
C ASN A 567 2.42 29.13 12.32
N ARG A 568 1.79 30.22 11.88
CA ARG A 568 0.62 30.81 12.54
C ARG A 568 -0.65 29.94 12.43
N ASP A 569 -0.74 29.12 11.40
CA ASP A 569 -1.84 28.21 11.11
C ASP A 569 -1.65 26.81 11.74
N ALA A 570 -0.47 26.51 12.28
CA ALA A 570 -0.23 25.28 13.02
C ALA A 570 -0.88 25.34 14.40
N ILE A 571 -1.77 24.39 14.67
CA ILE A 571 -2.36 24.18 16.00
C ILE A 571 -1.44 23.25 16.78
N VAL A 572 -0.79 23.78 17.81
CA VAL A 572 0.06 23.02 18.73
C VAL A 572 -0.61 23.01 20.09
N GLU A 573 -0.73 21.84 20.70
CA GLU A 573 -1.32 21.64 22.02
C GLU A 573 -0.35 20.86 22.92
N THR A 574 -0.29 21.22 24.20
CA THR A 574 0.30 20.40 25.26
C THR A 574 -0.75 19.51 25.89
N PHE A 575 -0.35 18.42 26.53
CA PHE A 575 -1.21 17.68 27.45
C PHE A 575 -0.34 17.02 28.52
N ASP A 576 -0.87 16.88 29.72
CA ASP A 576 -0.20 16.13 30.78
C ASP A 576 -0.45 14.63 30.60
N GLY A 577 0.43 13.79 31.15
CA GLY A 577 0.22 12.35 31.14
C GLY A 577 1.00 11.64 32.23
N ILE A 578 0.43 10.55 32.74
CA ILE A 578 1.10 9.63 33.67
C ILE A 578 1.37 8.33 32.95
N GLU A 579 2.60 7.85 33.06
CA GLU A 579 3.02 6.56 32.53
C GLU A 579 3.36 5.59 33.66
N TYR A 580 2.86 4.36 33.56
CA TYR A 580 3.24 3.27 34.44
C TYR A 580 3.47 2.01 33.61
N GLY A 581 4.53 1.25 33.92
CA GLY A 581 4.83 0.01 33.22
C GLY A 581 5.59 -1.00 34.06
N ALA A 582 5.16 -2.24 33.99
CA ALA A 582 5.75 -3.36 34.72
C ALA A 582 5.76 -4.64 33.83
N PRO A 583 6.58 -5.65 34.17
CA PRO A 583 6.53 -6.94 33.49
C PRO A 583 5.12 -7.52 33.44
N PHE A 584 4.79 -8.26 32.39
CA PHE A 584 3.49 -8.89 32.24
C PHE A 584 3.16 -9.76 33.46
N SER A 585 2.09 -9.40 34.19
CA SER A 585 1.71 -10.04 35.44
C SER A 585 0.24 -10.47 35.38
N GLU A 586 0.01 -11.63 34.77
CA GLU A 586 -1.24 -12.37 34.91
C GLU A 586 -0.87 -13.75 35.50
N GLY A 587 -1.66 -14.26 36.44
CA GLY A 587 -1.46 -15.61 37.02
C GLY A 587 -1.68 -16.76 36.03
N THR A 588 -1.57 -16.48 34.74
CA THR A 588 -1.69 -17.44 33.65
C THR A 588 -0.50 -18.38 33.68
N PRO A 589 -0.73 -19.70 33.67
CA PRO A 589 0.37 -20.64 33.48
C PRO A 589 1.05 -20.30 32.15
N ARG A 590 2.39 -20.16 32.17
CA ARG A 590 3.18 -20.03 30.95
C ARG A 590 2.71 -21.13 29.99
N PRO A 591 2.35 -20.82 28.73
CA PRO A 591 1.97 -21.86 27.79
C PRO A 591 3.13 -22.88 27.71
N GLN A 592 2.92 -24.08 28.26
CA GLN A 592 3.99 -25.06 28.44
C GLN A 592 4.37 -25.71 27.10
N HIS A 593 3.49 -25.65 26.10
CA HIS A 593 3.67 -26.31 24.81
C HIS A 593 3.04 -25.52 23.66
N GLU A 594 3.81 -25.31 22.60
CA GLU A 594 3.29 -24.91 21.29
C GLU A 594 2.80 -26.16 20.55
N SER A 595 1.57 -26.11 20.04
CA SER A 595 1.00 -27.23 19.26
C SER A 595 1.13 -26.97 17.77
N PRO A 596 1.50 -27.97 16.95
CA PRO A 596 1.49 -27.86 15.49
C PRO A 596 0.14 -27.38 14.96
N ALA A 597 0.14 -26.49 13.97
CA ALA A 597 -1.07 -26.10 13.26
C ALA A 597 -1.51 -27.20 12.28
N TYR A 598 -0.57 -28.00 11.78
CA TYR A 598 -0.76 -29.12 10.86
C TYR A 598 -0.13 -30.41 11.38
N GLY A 599 -0.84 -31.54 11.22
CA GLY A 599 -0.31 -32.85 11.56
C GLY A 599 0.70 -33.36 10.52
N GLU A 600 1.53 -34.32 10.89
CA GLU A 600 2.51 -34.94 9.98
C GLU A 600 1.83 -35.55 8.73
N HIS A 601 0.67 -36.19 8.93
CA HIS A 601 -0.14 -36.71 7.83
C HIS A 601 -0.61 -35.63 6.85
N ASP A 602 -1.04 -34.46 7.35
CA ASP A 602 -1.48 -33.35 6.50
C ASP A 602 -0.32 -32.80 5.67
N LEU A 603 0.86 -32.63 6.29
CA LEU A 603 2.06 -32.15 5.61
C LEU A 603 2.51 -33.10 4.50
N VAL A 604 2.47 -34.42 4.74
CA VAL A 604 2.78 -35.44 3.73
C VAL A 604 1.77 -35.40 2.57
N GLN A 605 0.47 -35.23 2.86
CA GLN A 605 -0.55 -35.08 1.82
C GLN A 605 -0.33 -33.82 0.97
N LEU A 606 0.00 -32.69 1.59
CA LEU A 606 0.29 -31.44 0.89
C LEU A 606 1.57 -31.54 0.04
N ALA A 607 2.64 -32.13 0.56
CA ALA A 607 3.87 -32.35 -0.20
C ALA A 607 3.63 -33.27 -1.41
N HIS A 608 2.85 -34.35 -1.23
CA HIS A 608 2.44 -35.22 -2.33
C HIS A 608 1.57 -34.47 -3.35
N TRP A 609 0.64 -33.63 -2.89
CA TRP A 609 -0.20 -32.81 -3.75
C TRP A 609 0.60 -31.82 -4.61
N VAL A 610 1.61 -31.16 -4.04
CA VAL A 610 2.57 -30.31 -4.79
C VAL A 610 3.27 -31.14 -5.88
N LYS A 611 3.78 -32.33 -5.53
CA LYS A 611 4.43 -33.24 -6.47
C LYS A 611 3.51 -33.64 -7.62
N THR A 612 2.27 -34.05 -7.33
CA THR A 612 1.27 -34.42 -8.34
C THR A 612 0.94 -33.25 -9.27
N ASN A 613 0.75 -32.05 -8.71
CA ASN A 613 0.43 -30.86 -9.49
C ASN A 613 1.58 -30.37 -10.36
N LEU A 614 2.83 -30.44 -9.89
CA LEU A 614 4.03 -30.19 -10.69
C LEU A 614 3.99 -31.03 -11.98
N THR A 615 3.76 -32.34 -11.83
CA THR A 615 3.67 -33.28 -12.96
C THR A 615 2.52 -32.94 -13.88
N ALA A 616 1.33 -32.66 -13.33
CA ALA A 616 0.15 -32.34 -14.11
C ALA A 616 0.37 -31.08 -14.97
N ILE A 617 0.90 -30.01 -14.38
CA ILE A 617 1.16 -28.75 -15.07
C ILE A 617 2.20 -28.93 -16.18
N GLN A 618 3.31 -29.63 -15.90
CA GLN A 618 4.36 -29.85 -16.88
C GLN A 618 3.95 -30.79 -18.03
N SER A 619 3.00 -31.69 -17.79
CA SER A 619 2.45 -32.60 -18.81
C SER A 619 1.22 -32.04 -19.53
N GLY A 620 0.71 -30.87 -19.13
CA GLY A 620 -0.51 -30.28 -19.66
C GLY A 620 -1.81 -30.96 -19.19
N ALA A 621 -1.73 -31.82 -18.16
CA ALA A 621 -2.89 -32.43 -17.52
C ALA A 621 -3.60 -31.45 -16.56
N THR A 622 -4.84 -31.78 -16.17
CA THR A 622 -5.60 -30.95 -15.24
C THR A 622 -5.07 -31.10 -13.82
N PRO A 623 -4.60 -30.03 -13.15
CA PRO A 623 -4.13 -30.11 -11.77
C PRO A 623 -5.29 -30.16 -10.76
N HIS A 624 -5.01 -30.64 -9.55
CA HIS A 624 -5.92 -30.61 -8.42
C HIS A 624 -5.79 -29.28 -7.69
N TYR A 625 -6.89 -28.55 -7.49
CA TYR A 625 -6.85 -27.20 -6.92
C TYR A 625 -6.83 -27.14 -5.39
N TYR A 626 -7.18 -28.23 -4.70
CA TYR A 626 -7.17 -28.33 -3.23
C TYR A 626 -7.12 -29.80 -2.77
N VAL A 627 -6.83 -30.02 -1.49
CA VAL A 627 -6.84 -31.29 -0.76
C VAL A 627 -8.00 -31.25 0.24
N ALA A 628 -9.06 -32.03 -0.02
CA ALA A 628 -10.30 -31.98 0.76
C ALA A 628 -10.15 -32.39 2.23
N SER A 629 -9.18 -33.24 2.55
CA SER A 629 -8.90 -33.73 3.90
C SER A 629 -8.07 -32.79 4.77
N VAL A 630 -7.50 -31.72 4.19
CA VAL A 630 -6.61 -30.79 4.89
C VAL A 630 -7.31 -29.46 5.11
N ASN A 631 -7.21 -28.93 6.33
CA ASN A 631 -7.81 -27.63 6.67
C ASN A 631 -7.05 -26.48 5.99
N ASP A 632 -7.76 -25.64 5.24
CA ASP A 632 -7.20 -24.43 4.65
C ASP A 632 -7.28 -23.28 5.66
N ARG A 633 -6.14 -22.96 6.30
CA ARG A 633 -6.03 -21.90 7.31
C ARG A 633 -5.18 -20.76 6.76
N ALA A 634 -5.35 -19.58 7.35
CA ALA A 634 -4.41 -18.49 7.14
C ALA A 634 -3.06 -18.84 7.77
N VAL A 635 -1.99 -18.76 6.97
CA VAL A 635 -0.61 -19.03 7.38
C VAL A 635 0.25 -17.81 7.12
N VAL A 636 1.29 -17.57 7.91
CA VAL A 636 2.17 -16.42 7.64
C VAL A 636 3.21 -16.75 6.59
N GLY A 637 3.44 -18.02 6.27
CA GLY A 637 4.34 -18.39 5.20
C GLY A 637 4.31 -19.85 4.81
N ILE A 638 4.86 -20.12 3.64
CA ILE A 638 5.02 -21.45 3.06
C ILE A 638 6.41 -21.48 2.43
N VAL A 639 7.15 -22.55 2.72
CA VAL A 639 8.41 -22.86 2.04
C VAL A 639 8.33 -24.29 1.54
N PHE A 640 8.57 -24.51 0.26
CA PHE A 640 8.87 -25.85 -0.21
C PHE A 640 10.15 -25.90 -1.03
N GLN A 641 10.83 -27.04 -0.95
CA GLN A 641 12.06 -27.28 -1.69
C GLN A 641 11.88 -28.50 -2.58
N LEU A 642 12.43 -28.41 -3.79
CA LEU A 642 12.51 -29.53 -4.71
C LEU A 642 13.95 -30.06 -4.68
N ALA A 643 14.10 -31.31 -4.25
CA ALA A 643 15.37 -32.02 -4.23
C ALA A 643 15.32 -33.20 -5.19
N GLU A 644 16.41 -33.45 -5.92
CA GLU A 644 16.57 -34.68 -6.70
C GLU A 644 17.15 -35.78 -5.81
N GLU A 645 16.56 -36.98 -5.88
CA GLU A 645 17.08 -38.16 -5.19
C GLU A 645 18.54 -38.43 -5.63
N ASN A 646 19.46 -38.52 -4.67
CA ASN A 646 20.90 -38.76 -4.86
C ASN A 646 21.70 -37.66 -5.61
N SER A 647 21.19 -36.42 -5.70
CA SER A 647 21.95 -35.30 -6.27
C SER A 647 22.76 -34.55 -5.21
N ALA A 648 23.99 -34.14 -5.56
CA ALA A 648 24.80 -33.23 -4.75
C ALA A 648 24.40 -31.75 -4.92
N GLN A 649 23.46 -31.45 -5.82
CA GLN A 649 22.98 -30.08 -6.04
C GLN A 649 22.11 -29.60 -4.88
N MET A 650 22.22 -28.30 -4.56
CA MET A 650 21.36 -27.68 -3.55
C MET A 650 19.89 -27.69 -4.02
N PRO A 651 18.94 -27.98 -3.10
CA PRO A 651 17.54 -28.04 -3.47
C PRO A 651 17.02 -26.66 -3.85
N LYS A 652 16.20 -26.61 -4.92
CA LYS A 652 15.56 -25.37 -5.36
C LYS A 652 14.45 -25.00 -4.38
N SER A 653 14.56 -23.82 -3.77
CA SER A 653 13.62 -23.36 -2.75
C SER A 653 12.61 -22.38 -3.34
N PHE A 654 11.34 -22.58 -2.99
CA PHE A 654 10.23 -21.68 -3.28
C PHE A 654 9.63 -21.25 -1.95
N ALA A 655 9.51 -19.94 -1.74
CA ALA A 655 9.01 -19.40 -0.48
C ALA A 655 8.09 -18.22 -0.74
N GLN A 656 7.02 -18.14 0.04
CA GLN A 656 6.13 -17.00 0.08
C GLN A 656 5.67 -16.81 1.52
N PHE A 657 5.86 -15.61 2.07
CA PHE A 657 5.38 -15.30 3.41
C PHE A 657 5.01 -13.81 3.55
N SER A 658 4.09 -13.57 4.48
CA SER A 658 3.62 -12.27 4.94
C SER A 658 3.46 -12.37 6.45
N LEU A 659 4.35 -11.70 7.19
CA LEU A 659 4.42 -11.80 8.65
C LEU A 659 3.25 -11.11 9.37
N ARG A 660 2.45 -10.30 8.66
CA ARG A 660 1.32 -9.57 9.23
C ARG A 660 -0.01 -10.14 8.76
N ASP A 661 -0.22 -10.11 7.44
CA ASP A 661 -1.46 -10.60 6.85
C ASP A 661 -1.26 -12.05 6.43
N GLY A 662 -1.84 -12.99 7.18
CA GLY A 662 -1.75 -14.41 6.84
C GLY A 662 -2.34 -14.69 5.45
N VAL A 663 -1.71 -15.54 4.66
CA VAL A 663 -2.15 -15.96 3.33
C VAL A 663 -2.94 -17.28 3.39
N PRO A 664 -3.88 -17.54 2.46
CA PRO A 664 -4.60 -18.82 2.45
C PRO A 664 -3.63 -19.93 2.05
N MET A 665 -3.52 -20.98 2.87
CA MET A 665 -2.47 -21.98 2.72
C MET A 665 -2.54 -22.72 1.37
N GLN A 666 -3.66 -23.33 1.02
CA GLN A 666 -3.74 -24.22 -0.15
C GLN A 666 -3.67 -23.44 -1.47
N SER A 667 -4.38 -22.32 -1.58
CA SER A 667 -4.35 -21.51 -2.82
C SER A 667 -2.97 -20.88 -3.05
N THR A 668 -2.29 -20.45 -1.98
CA THR A 668 -0.91 -19.96 -2.06
C THR A 668 0.03 -21.08 -2.48
N LEU A 669 -0.05 -22.25 -1.84
CA LEU A 669 0.76 -23.41 -2.19
C LEU A 669 0.55 -23.85 -3.65
N TYR A 670 -0.69 -23.80 -4.15
CA TYR A 670 -0.99 -24.06 -5.55
C TYR A 670 -0.32 -23.04 -6.49
N GLN A 671 -0.47 -21.74 -6.20
CA GLN A 671 0.16 -20.69 -7.01
C GLN A 671 1.68 -20.81 -7.02
N MET A 672 2.29 -21.11 -5.87
CA MET A 672 3.73 -21.38 -5.77
C MET A 672 4.12 -22.61 -6.59
N THR A 673 3.28 -23.66 -6.61
CA THR A 673 3.49 -24.86 -7.43
C THR A 673 3.45 -24.51 -8.93
N GLN A 674 2.54 -23.63 -9.37
CA GLN A 674 2.53 -23.16 -10.76
C GLN A 674 3.80 -22.39 -11.12
N ASN A 675 4.22 -21.47 -10.25
CA ASN A 675 5.44 -20.69 -10.45
C ASN A 675 6.67 -21.60 -10.51
N ALA A 676 6.74 -22.62 -9.66
CA ALA A 676 7.78 -23.63 -9.68
C ALA A 676 7.78 -24.42 -10.99
N ALA A 677 6.61 -24.85 -11.47
CA ALA A 677 6.50 -25.56 -12.74
C ALA A 677 7.04 -24.73 -13.93
N THR A 678 6.77 -23.41 -13.94
CA THR A 678 7.29 -22.49 -14.96
C THR A 678 8.80 -22.25 -14.84
N ALA A 679 9.32 -22.15 -13.61
CA ALA A 679 10.75 -21.90 -13.36
C ALA A 679 11.66 -23.10 -13.69
N LEU A 680 11.09 -24.29 -13.87
CA LEU A 680 11.83 -25.53 -14.19
C LEU A 680 11.85 -25.76 -15.71
N ALA A 681 13.00 -25.55 -16.36
CA ALA A 681 13.26 -25.91 -17.77
C ALA A 681 13.23 -27.45 -17.99
N PRO A 682 13.02 -27.97 -19.23
CA PRO A 682 11.97 -28.94 -19.52
C PRO A 682 12.08 -30.30 -18.81
N LYS A 683 10.89 -30.83 -18.45
CA LYS A 683 10.57 -32.11 -17.79
C LYS A 683 11.50 -32.48 -16.64
N VAL A 684 11.17 -31.96 -15.45
CA VAL A 684 11.60 -32.60 -14.20
C VAL A 684 11.11 -34.04 -14.23
N HIS A 685 12.00 -34.99 -13.95
CA HIS A 685 11.61 -36.39 -13.72
C HIS A 685 10.84 -36.42 -12.39
N ALA A 686 9.54 -36.19 -12.47
CA ALA A 686 8.70 -36.07 -11.29
C ALA A 686 8.71 -37.33 -10.41
N GLU A 687 9.09 -38.50 -10.94
CA GLU A 687 9.26 -39.71 -10.14
C GLU A 687 10.42 -39.58 -9.14
N SER A 688 11.56 -38.97 -9.53
CA SER A 688 12.79 -38.84 -8.72
C SER A 688 12.91 -37.53 -7.92
N THR A 689 11.84 -36.74 -7.85
CA THR A 689 11.84 -35.45 -7.13
C THR A 689 11.17 -35.59 -5.75
N GLU A 690 11.89 -35.22 -4.70
CA GLU A 690 11.41 -35.10 -3.33
C GLU A 690 10.92 -33.66 -3.07
N VAL A 691 9.73 -33.54 -2.46
CA VAL A 691 9.16 -32.25 -2.03
C VAL A 691 9.31 -32.14 -0.51
N ARG A 692 10.11 -31.19 -0.05
CA ARG A 692 10.25 -30.84 1.37
C ARG A 692 9.39 -29.63 1.64
N LEU A 693 8.48 -29.68 2.60
CA LEU A 693 7.47 -28.64 2.83
C LEU A 693 7.52 -28.16 4.28
N ALA A 694 7.49 -26.85 4.48
CA ALA A 694 7.28 -26.19 5.75
C ALA A 694 6.14 -25.17 5.65
N ILE A 695 5.21 -25.24 6.60
CA ILE A 695 4.12 -24.28 6.78
C ILE A 695 4.41 -23.46 8.04
N LEU A 696 4.34 -22.13 7.89
CA LEU A 696 4.79 -21.17 8.90
C LEU A 696 3.60 -20.42 9.49
N THR A 697 3.50 -20.37 10.82
CA THR A 697 2.42 -19.68 11.56
C THR A 697 2.95 -18.93 12.78
N ALA A 698 2.10 -18.14 13.46
CA ALA A 698 2.39 -17.50 14.76
C ALA A 698 3.77 -16.78 14.85
N PRO A 699 3.96 -15.69 14.07
CA PRO A 699 5.20 -14.92 14.06
C PRO A 699 5.43 -14.21 15.39
N VAL A 700 6.70 -14.11 15.78
CA VAL A 700 7.20 -13.51 17.02
C VAL A 700 8.38 -12.63 16.65
N HIS A 701 8.39 -11.37 17.09
CA HIS A 701 9.49 -10.44 16.79
C HIS A 701 10.44 -10.37 17.98
N HIS A 702 11.72 -10.64 17.73
CA HIS A 702 12.78 -10.74 18.73
C HIS A 702 13.68 -9.51 18.80
N GLY A 703 13.51 -8.53 17.90
CA GLY A 703 14.37 -7.35 17.81
C GLY A 703 15.31 -7.39 16.60
N THR A 704 16.52 -6.87 16.76
CA THR A 704 17.57 -6.85 15.74
C THR A 704 18.55 -8.01 15.92
N ASP A 705 19.41 -8.27 14.94
CA ASP A 705 20.42 -9.32 14.99
C ASP A 705 21.45 -9.16 16.12
N VAL A 706 21.67 -7.92 16.60
CA VAL A 706 22.58 -7.63 17.72
C VAL A 706 21.89 -7.66 19.08
N ASP A 707 20.62 -7.26 19.15
CA ASP A 707 19.86 -7.13 20.41
C ASP A 707 18.70 -8.14 20.51
N ALA A 708 18.79 -9.26 19.78
CA ALA A 708 17.74 -10.26 19.71
C ALA A 708 17.45 -10.88 21.09
N ASP A 709 16.23 -10.72 21.58
CA ASP A 709 15.74 -11.44 22.77
C ASP A 709 15.21 -12.82 22.39
N LEU A 710 16.08 -13.83 22.44
CA LEU A 710 15.75 -15.22 22.10
C LEU A 710 15.17 -16.04 23.27
N ASP A 711 14.90 -15.42 24.42
CA ASP A 711 14.39 -16.13 25.60
C ASP A 711 13.05 -16.84 25.27
N GLY A 712 12.93 -18.10 25.69
CA GLY A 712 11.72 -18.90 25.43
C GLY A 712 11.57 -19.45 24.00
N LEU A 713 12.52 -19.19 23.09
CA LEU A 713 12.46 -19.74 21.74
C LEU A 713 12.64 -21.27 21.76
N ASN A 714 11.63 -22.00 21.29
CA ASN A 714 11.68 -23.45 21.16
C ASN A 714 12.00 -23.88 19.73
N CYS A 715 13.30 -24.08 19.43
CA CYS A 715 13.78 -24.49 18.10
C CYS A 715 13.25 -25.84 17.61
N ARG A 716 12.64 -26.67 18.49
CA ARG A 716 11.96 -27.91 18.08
C ARG A 716 10.74 -27.62 17.21
N HIS A 717 10.05 -26.52 17.47
CA HIS A 717 8.80 -26.15 16.82
C HIS A 717 8.89 -24.85 16.02
N ARG A 718 9.92 -24.02 16.25
CA ARG A 718 10.06 -22.73 15.58
C ARG A 718 11.25 -22.64 14.65
N ALA A 719 11.04 -22.00 13.50
CA ALA A 719 12.09 -21.52 12.60
C ALA A 719 12.43 -20.06 12.95
N LEU A 720 13.66 -19.64 12.63
CA LEU A 720 14.05 -18.24 12.66
C LEU A 720 14.04 -17.67 11.24
N ILE A 721 13.63 -16.40 11.14
CA ILE A 721 13.66 -15.61 9.92
C ILE A 721 14.39 -14.31 10.24
N VAL A 722 15.41 -13.98 9.44
CA VAL A 722 16.08 -12.69 9.47
C VAL A 722 15.71 -11.92 8.21
N ILE A 723 15.30 -10.66 8.36
CA ILE A 723 14.84 -9.80 7.26
C ILE A 723 15.56 -8.46 7.30
N GLN A 724 16.07 -8.02 6.14
CA GLN A 724 16.60 -6.67 5.95
C GLN A 724 16.32 -6.19 4.52
N GLY A 725 15.37 -5.26 4.37
CA GLY A 725 14.95 -4.76 3.06
C GLY A 725 14.39 -5.89 2.18
N ASN A 726 14.99 -6.11 1.01
CA ASN A 726 14.62 -7.18 0.07
C ASN A 726 15.37 -8.49 0.32
N ARG A 727 16.16 -8.59 1.39
CA ARG A 727 16.92 -9.78 1.78
C ARG A 727 16.23 -10.48 2.93
N TRP A 728 16.15 -11.80 2.87
CA TRP A 728 15.78 -12.61 4.01
C TRP A 728 16.43 -13.98 3.99
N SER A 729 16.54 -14.57 5.17
CA SER A 729 17.02 -15.93 5.38
C SER A 729 16.16 -16.59 6.44
N LEU A 730 15.88 -17.86 6.25
CA LEU A 730 15.11 -18.71 7.16
C LEU A 730 15.91 -19.96 7.47
N ALA A 731 16.00 -20.31 8.75
CA ALA A 731 16.53 -21.61 9.17
C ALA A 731 15.61 -22.27 10.22
N TYR A 732 15.45 -23.58 10.06
CA TYR A 732 14.76 -24.46 10.98
C TYR A 732 15.63 -25.68 11.24
N ARG A 733 15.89 -25.99 12.52
CA ARG A 733 16.63 -27.19 12.94
C ARG A 733 16.17 -27.60 14.33
N ARG A 734 15.48 -28.74 14.42
CA ARG A 734 14.84 -29.22 15.66
C ARG A 734 15.78 -29.42 16.86
N THR A 735 17.06 -29.63 16.59
CA THR A 735 18.09 -29.92 17.60
C THR A 735 18.98 -28.73 17.94
N ALA A 736 18.80 -27.58 17.27
CA ALA A 736 19.60 -26.39 17.53
C ALA A 736 19.19 -25.72 18.86
N ASN A 737 20.14 -25.06 19.53
CA ASN A 737 19.78 -24.01 20.48
C ASN A 737 19.50 -22.68 19.73
N PRO A 738 18.81 -21.70 20.36
CA PRO A 738 18.45 -20.44 19.71
C PRO A 738 19.62 -19.68 19.09
N THR A 739 20.75 -19.57 19.79
CA THR A 739 21.93 -18.82 19.33
C THR A 739 22.58 -19.49 18.11
N GLU A 740 22.69 -20.81 18.11
CA GLU A 740 23.15 -21.57 16.94
C GLU A 740 22.23 -21.41 15.75
N LEU A 741 20.90 -21.42 15.97
CA LEU A 741 19.93 -21.27 14.90
C LEU A 741 19.97 -19.86 14.30
N LEU A 742 20.14 -18.83 15.12
CA LEU A 742 20.31 -17.46 14.65
C LEU A 742 21.58 -17.33 13.81
N ALA A 743 22.72 -17.85 14.29
CA ALA A 743 23.97 -17.85 13.55
C ALA A 743 23.87 -18.61 12.21
N GLU A 744 23.12 -19.72 12.16
CA GLU A 744 22.82 -20.44 10.93
C GLU A 744 21.93 -19.63 9.99
N THR A 745 20.91 -18.96 10.51
CA THR A 745 20.00 -18.10 9.73
C THR A 745 20.77 -16.92 9.12
N MET A 746 21.61 -16.26 9.90
CA MET A 746 22.45 -15.14 9.46
C MET A 746 23.46 -15.52 8.36
N LYS A 747 23.86 -16.80 8.26
CA LYS A 747 24.75 -17.28 7.19
C LYS A 747 24.06 -17.44 5.84
N GLY A 748 22.72 -17.51 5.81
CA GLY A 748 21.97 -17.77 4.58
C GLY A 748 21.94 -16.60 3.60
N GLN A 749 22.20 -15.37 4.05
CA GLN A 749 22.39 -14.16 3.25
C GLN A 749 23.40 -13.23 3.91
N SER A 750 23.95 -12.28 3.17
CA SER A 750 24.70 -11.18 3.76
C SER A 750 23.73 -10.12 4.28
N PHE A 751 23.72 -9.94 5.60
CA PHE A 751 23.01 -8.89 6.32
C PHE A 751 24.00 -7.88 6.88
N ARG A 752 23.55 -6.64 7.05
CA ARG A 752 24.32 -5.63 7.78
C ARG A 752 23.99 -5.71 9.25
N THR A 753 25.05 -5.73 10.05
CA THR A 753 24.96 -5.87 11.49
C THR A 753 24.13 -4.74 12.10
N GLY A 754 23.23 -5.08 13.01
CA GLY A 754 22.43 -4.14 13.80
C GLY A 754 21.16 -3.61 13.12
N ALA A 755 20.96 -3.90 11.83
CA ALA A 755 19.78 -3.46 11.08
C ALA A 755 18.81 -4.60 10.76
N ALA A 756 19.24 -5.86 10.89
CA ALA A 756 18.47 -7.01 10.43
C ALA A 756 17.44 -7.42 11.49
N GLN A 757 16.18 -7.48 11.10
CA GLN A 757 15.07 -7.81 12.00
C GLN A 757 14.96 -9.32 12.18
N VAL A 758 14.89 -9.78 13.43
CA VAL A 758 14.85 -11.20 13.78
C VAL A 758 13.44 -11.59 14.21
N TYR A 759 12.87 -12.58 13.52
CA TYR A 759 11.57 -13.16 13.82
C TYR A 759 11.70 -14.66 14.06
N SER A 760 10.80 -15.23 14.85
CA SER A 760 10.54 -16.67 14.83
C SER A 760 9.11 -16.96 14.40
N VAL A 761 8.90 -18.12 13.78
CA VAL A 761 7.60 -18.61 13.35
C VAL A 761 7.46 -20.07 13.76
N LEU A 762 6.27 -20.48 14.17
CA LEU A 762 5.94 -21.90 14.31
C LEU A 762 6.10 -22.56 12.94
N CYS A 763 6.80 -23.70 12.88
CA CYS A 763 7.24 -24.36 11.66
C CYS A 763 6.79 -25.82 11.67
N ASP A 764 5.71 -26.09 10.95
CA ASP A 764 5.21 -27.43 10.69
C ASP A 764 5.85 -27.93 9.41
N SER A 765 6.82 -28.83 9.53
CA SER A 765 7.68 -29.25 8.41
C SER A 765 7.74 -30.77 8.27
N THR A 766 7.78 -31.24 7.02
CA THR A 766 8.11 -32.64 6.67
C THR A 766 9.54 -32.98 7.07
N GLU A 767 10.41 -31.97 7.20
CA GLU A 767 11.83 -32.14 7.54
C GLU A 767 12.16 -31.77 8.98
N LYS A 768 13.23 -32.36 9.51
CA LYS A 768 13.82 -31.97 10.81
C LYS A 768 14.77 -30.77 10.70
N LYS A 769 15.24 -30.48 9.49
CA LYS A 769 16.11 -29.35 9.14
C LYS A 769 15.69 -28.79 7.79
N LEU A 770 15.48 -27.48 7.72
CA LEU A 770 15.14 -26.76 6.50
C LEU A 770 15.78 -25.37 6.52
N ALA A 771 16.34 -24.93 5.41
CA ALA A 771 16.88 -23.58 5.28
C ALA A 771 16.56 -23.04 3.89
N ALA A 772 16.13 -21.77 3.83
CA ALA A 772 15.83 -21.09 2.58
C ALA A 772 16.25 -19.63 2.71
N SER A 773 16.64 -19.01 1.61
CA SER A 773 16.98 -17.60 1.62
C SER A 773 16.71 -16.95 0.27
N MET A 774 16.52 -15.63 0.30
CA MET A 774 16.33 -14.83 -0.89
C MET A 774 17.03 -13.49 -0.67
N GLY A 775 17.66 -13.00 -1.72
CA GLY A 775 18.31 -11.71 -1.75
C GLY A 775 18.71 -11.38 -3.18
N PRO A 776 19.21 -10.15 -3.42
CA PRO A 776 19.76 -9.80 -4.70
C PRO A 776 20.87 -10.78 -5.10
N GLN A 777 20.85 -11.21 -6.36
CA GLN A 777 21.94 -11.99 -6.95
C GLN A 777 22.68 -11.09 -7.94
N ALA A 778 24.00 -11.03 -7.77
CA ALA A 778 24.87 -10.35 -8.72
C ALA A 778 24.90 -11.09 -10.05
N ILE A 779 24.86 -10.35 -11.16
CA ILE A 779 25.19 -10.88 -12.49
C ILE A 779 26.49 -10.24 -12.96
N ASP A 780 27.59 -10.98 -12.85
CA ASP A 780 28.96 -10.55 -13.15
C ASP A 780 29.32 -10.58 -14.65
N VAL A 781 28.34 -10.84 -15.51
CA VAL A 781 28.53 -10.98 -16.96
C VAL A 781 28.90 -9.65 -17.61
N VAL A 782 30.07 -9.64 -18.28
CA VAL A 782 30.51 -8.50 -19.09
C VAL A 782 29.50 -8.24 -20.21
N SER A 783 28.99 -7.01 -20.29
CA SER A 783 27.89 -6.67 -21.20
C SER A 783 27.94 -5.21 -21.68
N VAL A 784 27.24 -4.92 -22.78
CA VAL A 784 26.96 -3.52 -23.17
C VAL A 784 25.79 -3.02 -22.35
N ARG A 785 25.95 -1.88 -21.67
CA ARG A 785 24.83 -1.26 -20.94
C ARG A 785 23.97 -0.43 -21.89
N PRO A 786 22.66 -0.74 -22.06
CA PRO A 786 21.75 0.12 -22.81
C PRO A 786 21.44 1.42 -22.03
N PRO A 787 20.97 2.49 -22.71
CA PRO A 787 20.44 3.65 -22.01
C PRO A 787 19.13 3.28 -21.30
N ALA A 788 18.98 3.73 -20.06
CA ALA A 788 17.82 3.48 -19.22
C ALA A 788 16.92 4.71 -19.09
N VAL A 789 17.47 5.93 -19.26
CA VAL A 789 16.77 7.20 -19.03
C VAL A 789 16.80 8.16 -20.21
N ALA A 790 17.36 7.74 -21.36
CA ALA A 790 17.16 8.45 -22.62
C ALA A 790 15.66 8.61 -22.93
N GLY A 791 15.25 9.83 -23.28
CA GLY A 791 13.85 10.23 -23.47
C GLY A 791 13.15 10.77 -22.21
N SER A 792 13.75 10.63 -21.02
CA SER A 792 13.20 11.18 -19.77
C SER A 792 14.15 12.16 -19.07
N PHE A 793 15.43 11.82 -18.93
CA PHE A 793 16.43 12.70 -18.29
C PHE A 793 17.23 13.54 -19.31
N TYR A 794 17.34 13.05 -20.54
CA TYR A 794 17.90 13.76 -21.69
C TYR A 794 17.24 13.22 -22.98
N PRO A 795 17.24 13.96 -24.09
CA PRO A 795 16.59 13.52 -25.33
C PRO A 795 17.12 12.16 -25.84
N ALA A 796 16.22 11.30 -26.32
CA ALA A 796 16.60 10.01 -26.91
C ALA A 796 17.10 10.16 -28.36
N ASP A 797 16.58 11.15 -29.08
CA ASP A 797 17.05 11.50 -30.42
C ASP A 797 18.46 12.10 -30.35
N ASP A 798 19.31 11.71 -31.30
CA ASP A 798 20.70 12.13 -31.32
C ASP A 798 20.84 13.63 -31.59
N VAL A 799 20.08 14.20 -32.53
CA VAL A 799 20.19 15.60 -32.92
C VAL A 799 19.70 16.50 -31.78
N GLU A 800 18.57 16.17 -31.17
CA GLU A 800 18.05 16.91 -30.02
C GLU A 800 18.99 16.85 -28.82
N ARG A 801 19.58 15.67 -28.55
CA ARG A 801 20.53 15.52 -27.45
C ARG A 801 21.80 16.33 -27.67
N GLU A 802 22.43 16.23 -28.84
CA GLU A 802 23.65 17.00 -29.12
C GLU A 802 23.37 18.51 -29.09
N SER A 803 22.20 18.95 -29.57
CA SER A 803 21.78 20.36 -29.49
C SER A 803 21.65 20.84 -28.04
N LEU A 804 21.00 20.06 -27.18
CA LEU A 804 20.90 20.36 -25.74
C LEU A 804 22.28 20.39 -25.09
N VAL A 805 23.15 19.42 -25.40
CA VAL A 805 24.49 19.33 -24.82
C VAL A 805 25.35 20.53 -25.24
N ASP A 806 25.29 20.93 -26.51
CA ASP A 806 26.01 22.11 -27.02
C ASP A 806 25.51 23.40 -26.34
N GLU A 807 24.19 23.55 -26.16
CA GLU A 807 23.61 24.67 -25.40
C GLU A 807 24.12 24.71 -23.95
N LEU A 808 24.18 23.56 -23.29
CA LEU A 808 24.64 23.47 -21.91
C LEU A 808 26.12 23.83 -21.75
N ILE A 809 26.95 23.53 -22.76
CA ILE A 809 28.39 23.82 -22.76
C ILE A 809 28.69 25.27 -23.18
N ASP A 810 27.79 25.90 -23.93
CA ASP A 810 28.02 27.24 -24.49
C ASP A 810 28.42 28.28 -23.43
N GLY A 811 29.39 29.13 -23.74
CA GLY A 811 29.94 30.12 -22.81
C GLY A 811 30.98 29.59 -21.81
N PHE A 812 31.34 28.30 -21.83
CA PHE A 812 32.41 27.74 -21.01
C PHE A 812 33.72 27.45 -21.78
N ASP A 813 33.84 27.92 -23.03
CA ASP A 813 35.00 27.62 -23.88
C ASP A 813 36.31 28.28 -23.45
N SER A 814 36.22 29.43 -22.80
CA SER A 814 37.38 30.20 -22.34
C SER A 814 37.77 29.92 -20.89
N VAL A 815 37.11 28.95 -20.23
CA VAL A 815 37.38 28.65 -18.82
C VAL A 815 38.68 27.86 -18.69
N GLU A 816 39.54 28.26 -17.75
CA GLU A 816 40.80 27.57 -17.48
C GLU A 816 40.53 26.16 -16.93
N LYS A 817 41.23 25.17 -17.50
CA LYS A 817 41.15 23.78 -17.07
C LYS A 817 42.18 23.49 -15.98
N GLN A 818 41.80 22.66 -15.03
CA GLN A 818 42.64 22.25 -13.92
C GLN A 818 42.72 20.73 -13.84
N THR A 819 43.89 20.21 -13.46
CA THR A 819 44.04 18.82 -13.05
C THR A 819 43.52 18.68 -11.62
N VAL A 820 42.50 17.85 -11.41
CA VAL A 820 41.88 17.61 -10.09
C VAL A 820 41.85 16.12 -9.77
N ALA A 821 41.84 15.76 -8.49
CA ALA A 821 41.81 14.36 -8.08
C ALA A 821 40.37 13.82 -8.06
N ALA A 822 39.41 14.67 -7.73
CA ALA A 822 38.00 14.33 -7.78
C ALA A 822 37.10 15.52 -8.13
N ALA A 823 35.87 15.21 -8.54
CA ALA A 823 34.81 16.18 -8.76
C ALA A 823 33.46 15.66 -8.27
N MET A 824 32.58 16.56 -7.82
CA MET A 824 31.17 16.27 -7.57
C MET A 824 30.32 16.90 -8.68
N VAL A 825 29.47 16.08 -9.29
CA VAL A 825 28.66 16.44 -10.46
C VAL A 825 27.21 16.02 -10.21
N PRO A 826 26.21 16.91 -10.46
CA PRO A 826 24.81 16.56 -10.29
C PRO A 826 24.29 15.63 -11.39
N HIS A 827 23.20 14.92 -11.11
CA HIS A 827 22.65 13.88 -12.00
C HIS A 827 21.13 13.93 -12.19
N ALA A 828 20.46 15.01 -11.79
CA ALA A 828 19.11 15.29 -12.29
C ALA A 828 19.09 15.43 -13.83
N GLY A 829 17.90 15.41 -14.45
CA GLY A 829 17.77 15.57 -15.89
C GLY A 829 18.51 16.81 -16.41
N LEU A 830 19.16 16.69 -17.58
CA LEU A 830 20.10 17.68 -18.10
C LEU A 830 19.49 19.08 -18.26
N ARG A 831 18.17 19.17 -18.46
CA ARG A 831 17.45 20.45 -18.49
C ARG A 831 17.53 21.22 -17.17
N PHE A 832 17.64 20.54 -16.04
CA PHE A 832 17.67 21.15 -14.71
C PHE A 832 19.10 21.36 -14.20
N SER A 833 19.88 20.27 -14.09
CA SER A 833 21.23 20.31 -13.50
C SER A 833 22.35 20.37 -14.53
N GLY A 834 22.05 20.20 -15.82
CA GLY A 834 23.06 20.04 -16.87
C GLY A 834 23.98 21.25 -17.01
N ARG A 835 23.52 22.47 -16.67
CA ARG A 835 24.36 23.67 -16.71
C ARG A 835 25.44 23.65 -15.63
N VAL A 836 25.08 23.23 -14.41
CA VAL A 836 26.03 23.03 -13.31
C VAL A 836 27.01 21.91 -13.65
N ALA A 837 26.51 20.79 -14.19
CA ALA A 837 27.36 19.69 -14.62
C ALA A 837 28.35 20.09 -15.74
N ALA A 838 27.89 20.85 -16.74
CA ALA A 838 28.73 21.33 -17.83
C ALA A 838 29.85 22.27 -17.34
N ASP A 839 29.56 23.17 -16.40
CA ASP A 839 30.55 24.08 -15.80
C ASP A 839 31.69 23.29 -15.12
N VAL A 840 31.35 22.24 -14.37
CA VAL A 840 32.34 21.35 -13.74
C VAL A 840 33.18 20.64 -14.80
N TRP A 841 32.54 19.97 -15.76
CA TRP A 841 33.27 19.20 -16.78
C TRP A 841 34.17 20.06 -17.66
N ARG A 842 33.81 21.32 -17.91
CA ARG A 842 34.62 22.25 -18.73
C ARG A 842 35.84 22.80 -18.00
N ARG A 843 35.85 22.77 -16.66
CA ARG A 843 36.97 23.21 -15.81
C ARG A 843 38.00 22.13 -15.51
N ILE A 844 37.76 20.89 -15.93
CA ILE A 844 38.63 19.75 -15.60
C ILE A 844 39.45 19.33 -16.82
N GLU A 845 40.74 19.05 -16.62
CA GLU A 845 41.54 18.26 -17.53
C GLU A 845 41.16 16.78 -17.40
N ILE A 846 40.17 16.34 -18.18
CA ILE A 846 39.60 14.98 -18.07
C ILE A 846 40.63 13.93 -18.54
N PRO A 847 41.06 12.99 -17.68
CA PRO A 847 42.00 11.94 -18.06
C PRO A 847 41.37 10.85 -18.93
N GLU A 848 42.18 9.89 -19.36
CA GLU A 848 41.74 8.75 -20.18
C GLU A 848 40.76 7.82 -19.44
N SER A 849 40.79 7.79 -18.11
CA SER A 849 39.93 6.94 -17.28
C SER A 849 39.19 7.76 -16.23
N VAL A 850 37.87 7.55 -16.14
CA VAL A 850 37.01 8.15 -15.12
C VAL A 850 36.30 7.04 -14.33
N LEU A 851 36.26 7.19 -13.01
CA LEU A 851 35.49 6.33 -12.12
C LEU A 851 34.29 7.12 -11.56
N ILE A 852 33.10 6.86 -12.08
CA ILE A 852 31.86 7.50 -11.62
C ILE A 852 31.27 6.68 -10.47
N ILE A 853 31.17 7.29 -9.29
CA ILE A 853 30.62 6.69 -8.08
C ILE A 853 29.30 7.40 -7.78
N GLY A 854 28.20 6.70 -8.00
CA GLY A 854 26.86 7.23 -7.81
C GLY A 854 26.07 6.50 -6.74
N PRO A 855 25.05 7.16 -6.16
CA PRO A 855 24.10 6.49 -5.31
C PRO A 855 23.29 5.46 -6.12
N LYS A 856 22.83 4.44 -5.41
CA LYS A 856 21.93 3.45 -5.95
C LYS A 856 20.48 3.82 -5.60
N HIS A 857 19.70 4.19 -6.61
CA HIS A 857 18.29 4.55 -6.51
C HIS A 857 17.34 3.37 -6.70
N THR A 858 17.83 2.29 -7.31
CA THR A 858 17.02 1.11 -7.61
C THR A 858 17.18 0.03 -6.52
N GLY A 859 16.16 -0.81 -6.36
CA GLY A 859 16.25 -2.01 -5.50
C GLY A 859 16.93 -3.21 -6.18
N ASP A 860 17.39 -3.05 -7.41
CA ASP A 860 17.87 -4.13 -8.28
C ASP A 860 19.33 -4.48 -7.93
N GLY A 861 19.70 -5.76 -7.88
CA GLY A 861 21.12 -6.16 -7.70
C GLY A 861 21.75 -5.82 -6.34
N MET A 862 23.07 -5.93 -6.25
CA MET A 862 23.86 -5.76 -5.02
C MET A 862 23.88 -4.31 -4.53
N ASP A 863 24.00 -4.11 -3.22
CA ASP A 863 24.00 -2.76 -2.64
C ASP A 863 25.18 -1.92 -3.14
N TRP A 864 26.36 -2.54 -3.22
CA TRP A 864 27.58 -1.92 -3.73
C TRP A 864 28.03 -2.69 -4.97
N ALA A 865 27.69 -2.15 -6.13
CA ALA A 865 27.81 -2.82 -7.41
C ALA A 865 28.79 -2.08 -8.32
N VAL A 866 29.81 -2.80 -8.79
CA VAL A 866 30.73 -2.33 -9.81
C VAL A 866 30.20 -2.76 -11.17
N ALA A 867 30.16 -1.86 -12.14
CA ALA A 867 29.59 -2.12 -13.45
C ALA A 867 30.47 -3.09 -14.27
N PRO A 868 29.99 -4.29 -14.65
CA PRO A 868 30.71 -5.16 -15.57
C PRO A 868 30.38 -4.77 -17.02
N HIS A 869 30.57 -3.50 -17.37
CA HIS A 869 30.21 -3.00 -18.70
C HIS A 869 31.45 -2.64 -19.52
N ASN A 870 31.57 -3.23 -20.71
CA ASN A 870 32.64 -2.88 -21.66
C ASN A 870 32.26 -1.70 -22.56
N GLN A 871 30.98 -1.36 -22.63
CA GLN A 871 30.48 -0.16 -23.30
C GLN A 871 29.26 0.40 -22.57
N TRP A 872 29.20 1.73 -22.53
CA TRP A 872 28.04 2.49 -22.07
C TRP A 872 27.33 3.10 -23.27
N ARG A 873 26.16 2.58 -23.62
CA ARG A 873 25.39 3.09 -24.74
C ARG A 873 24.57 4.30 -24.29
N ILE A 874 24.71 5.41 -25.02
CA ILE A 874 23.94 6.65 -24.79
C ILE A 874 22.73 6.68 -25.73
N SER A 875 22.90 6.18 -26.96
CA SER A 875 21.86 6.03 -27.99
C SER A 875 22.18 4.85 -28.92
N PRO A 876 21.32 4.52 -29.89
CA PRO A 876 21.64 3.48 -30.88
C PRO A 876 22.92 3.74 -31.67
N SER A 877 23.33 5.00 -31.83
CA SER A 877 24.50 5.40 -32.64
C SER A 877 25.71 5.83 -31.79
N VAL A 878 25.51 6.18 -30.51
CA VAL A 878 26.54 6.73 -29.63
C VAL A 878 26.80 5.85 -28.41
N SER A 879 28.08 5.57 -28.15
CA SER A 879 28.55 4.86 -26.96
C SER A 879 29.87 5.41 -26.44
N MET A 880 30.15 5.16 -25.16
CA MET A 880 31.45 5.35 -24.53
C MET A 880 32.06 3.99 -24.15
N GLU A 881 33.38 3.92 -24.15
CA GLU A 881 34.12 2.73 -23.72
C GLU A 881 33.99 2.53 -22.20
N GLY A 882 33.75 1.30 -21.79
CA GLY A 882 33.73 0.92 -20.38
C GLY A 882 35.08 0.37 -19.92
N ASN A 883 35.55 0.77 -18.74
CA ASN A 883 36.83 0.31 -18.19
C ASN A 883 36.65 -0.96 -17.35
N ILE A 884 36.56 -2.10 -18.04
CA ILE A 884 36.28 -3.40 -17.40
C ILE A 884 37.44 -3.88 -16.52
N ASP A 885 38.69 -3.56 -16.87
CA ASP A 885 39.87 -3.95 -16.11
C ASP A 885 39.89 -3.29 -14.73
N LEU A 886 39.59 -1.99 -14.68
CA LEU A 886 39.43 -1.27 -13.42
C LEU A 886 38.25 -1.82 -12.62
N ALA A 887 37.11 -2.09 -13.27
CA ALA A 887 35.94 -2.67 -12.61
C ALA A 887 36.25 -4.02 -11.94
N GLN A 888 36.91 -4.93 -12.66
CA GLN A 888 37.33 -6.24 -12.14
C GLN A 888 38.34 -6.11 -10.99
N ARG A 889 39.28 -5.17 -11.09
CA ARG A 889 40.26 -4.92 -10.04
C ARG A 889 39.59 -4.42 -8.75
N ILE A 890 38.66 -3.47 -8.87
CA ILE A 890 37.92 -2.93 -7.73
C ILE A 890 37.08 -4.04 -7.07
N ALA A 891 36.30 -4.79 -7.84
CA ALA A 891 35.46 -5.87 -7.31
C ALA A 891 36.27 -6.98 -6.61
N LYS A 892 37.54 -7.18 -7.01
CA LYS A 892 38.44 -8.16 -6.37
C LYS A 892 39.11 -7.62 -5.10
N SER A 893 39.45 -6.33 -5.09
CA SER A 893 40.30 -5.73 -4.05
C SER A 893 39.53 -5.01 -2.95
N VAL A 894 38.28 -4.59 -3.21
CA VAL A 894 37.47 -3.79 -2.28
C VAL A 894 36.33 -4.62 -1.71
N SER A 895 36.31 -4.72 -0.39
CA SER A 895 35.33 -5.49 0.37
C SER A 895 33.93 -4.90 0.18
N GLY A 896 32.94 -5.78 -0.03
CA GLY A 896 31.55 -5.39 -0.24
C GLY A 896 31.22 -5.00 -1.68
N MET A 897 32.20 -4.74 -2.55
CA MET A 897 31.99 -4.40 -3.96
C MET A 897 31.99 -5.66 -4.83
N GLN A 898 30.97 -5.84 -5.66
CA GLN A 898 30.86 -6.99 -6.59
C GLN A 898 30.50 -6.53 -7.99
N LEU A 899 30.97 -7.27 -9.01
CA LEU A 899 30.51 -7.06 -10.38
C LEU A 899 29.03 -7.41 -10.47
N ASP A 900 28.20 -6.45 -10.90
CA ASP A 900 26.77 -6.70 -11.02
C ASP A 900 26.08 -5.81 -12.07
N SER A 901 25.79 -6.36 -13.24
CA SER A 901 25.06 -5.67 -14.31
C SER A 901 23.60 -5.35 -13.97
N VAL A 902 22.98 -6.07 -13.03
CA VAL A 902 21.56 -5.86 -12.69
C VAL A 902 21.36 -4.54 -11.96
N ALA A 903 22.25 -4.22 -11.02
CA ALA A 903 22.21 -2.95 -10.28
C ALA A 903 22.33 -1.71 -11.18
N HIS A 904 23.03 -1.83 -12.32
CA HIS A 904 23.26 -0.72 -13.25
C HIS A 904 22.19 -0.58 -14.33
N ARG A 905 21.32 -1.59 -14.52
CA ARG A 905 20.38 -1.67 -15.65
C ARG A 905 19.42 -0.48 -15.74
N ARG A 906 18.96 0.01 -14.59
CA ARG A 906 18.01 1.14 -14.48
C ARG A 906 18.57 2.32 -13.67
N GLU A 907 19.83 2.23 -13.25
CA GLU A 907 20.45 3.27 -12.43
C GLU A 907 20.80 4.48 -13.30
N HIS A 908 20.37 5.67 -12.89
CA HIS A 908 20.51 6.88 -13.70
C HIS A 908 21.65 7.79 -13.25
N GLY A 909 22.07 7.72 -11.97
CA GLY A 909 23.08 8.63 -11.42
C GLY A 909 24.42 8.62 -12.18
N ILE A 910 24.74 7.50 -12.83
CA ILE A 910 25.92 7.37 -13.68
C ILE A 910 25.61 7.80 -15.13
N GLU A 911 24.48 7.33 -15.69
CA GLU A 911 24.12 7.52 -17.09
C GLU A 911 23.96 8.98 -17.51
N VAL A 912 23.34 9.79 -16.66
CA VAL A 912 22.98 11.18 -16.98
C VAL A 912 24.19 12.07 -17.27
N GLN A 913 25.37 11.69 -16.77
CA GLN A 913 26.62 12.41 -17.00
C GLN A 913 27.27 12.07 -18.35
N LEU A 914 26.92 10.92 -18.93
CA LEU A 914 27.60 10.39 -20.11
C LEU A 914 27.42 11.24 -21.37
N PRO A 915 26.27 11.88 -21.67
CA PRO A 915 26.15 12.77 -22.82
C PRO A 915 27.16 13.93 -22.81
N LEU A 916 27.27 14.63 -21.67
CA LEU A 916 28.24 15.72 -21.51
C LEU A 916 29.68 15.21 -21.60
N LEU A 917 29.99 14.10 -20.93
CA LEU A 917 31.32 13.51 -20.92
C LEU A 917 31.74 13.03 -22.32
N HIS A 918 30.83 12.39 -23.05
CA HIS A 918 31.07 11.95 -24.44
C HIS A 918 31.39 13.14 -25.35
N ARG A 919 30.64 14.24 -25.21
CA ARG A 919 30.87 15.44 -26.02
C ARG A 919 32.20 16.12 -25.72
N ILE A 920 32.59 16.20 -24.45
CA ILE A 920 33.78 16.93 -23.99
C ILE A 920 35.06 16.10 -24.10
N ALA A 921 34.99 14.80 -23.83
CA ALA A 921 36.12 13.88 -23.77
C ALA A 921 35.76 12.50 -24.36
N PRO A 922 35.55 12.40 -25.69
CA PRO A 922 35.05 11.18 -26.34
C PRO A 922 36.00 9.97 -26.25
N LYS A 923 37.29 10.19 -25.91
CA LYS A 923 38.29 9.13 -25.76
C LYS A 923 38.39 8.55 -24.35
N THR A 924 37.69 9.15 -23.38
CA THR A 924 37.70 8.70 -22.00
C THR A 924 36.89 7.41 -21.85
N ASN A 925 37.44 6.43 -21.13
CA ASN A 925 36.74 5.23 -20.71
C ASN A 925 36.15 5.38 -19.30
N VAL A 926 35.05 4.68 -19.03
CA VAL A 926 34.24 4.86 -17.81
C VAL A 926 34.15 3.54 -17.04
N ALA A 927 34.66 3.54 -15.81
CA ALA A 927 34.25 2.58 -14.78
C ALA A 927 33.17 3.22 -13.91
N ALA A 928 32.30 2.40 -13.32
CA ALA A 928 31.26 2.92 -12.45
C ALA A 928 30.95 2.04 -11.24
N ILE A 929 30.57 2.68 -10.15
CA ILE A 929 30.12 2.05 -8.90
C ILE A 929 28.76 2.65 -8.53
N ALA A 930 27.76 1.81 -8.33
CA ALA A 930 26.48 2.19 -7.74
C ALA A 930 26.48 1.77 -6.26
N MET A 931 26.24 2.72 -5.35
CA MET A 931 26.35 2.51 -3.90
C MET A 931 25.04 2.80 -3.18
N GLY A 932 24.51 1.80 -2.49
CA GLY A 932 23.50 1.97 -1.46
C GLY A 932 24.08 2.55 -0.15
N ARG A 933 23.20 2.67 0.85
CA ARG A 933 23.58 3.13 2.20
C ARG A 933 24.70 2.27 2.79
N ALA A 934 25.46 2.80 3.75
CA ALA A 934 26.44 2.06 4.55
C ALA A 934 26.73 2.79 5.86
N ASN A 935 27.33 2.11 6.84
CA ASN A 935 27.87 2.77 8.03
C ASN A 935 29.28 3.32 7.75
N TYR A 936 29.79 4.16 8.66
CA TYR A 936 31.07 4.82 8.47
C TYR A 936 32.25 3.83 8.43
N GLU A 937 32.22 2.79 9.25
CA GLU A 937 33.28 1.78 9.33
C GLU A 937 33.44 1.00 8.02
N GLU A 938 32.31 0.62 7.40
CA GLU A 938 32.26 -0.01 6.08
C GLU A 938 32.86 0.90 5.00
N ILE A 939 32.47 2.19 5.00
CA ILE A 939 32.97 3.18 4.04
C ILE A 939 34.48 3.40 4.23
N GLU A 940 34.95 3.54 5.47
CA GLU A 940 36.36 3.76 5.77
C GLU A 940 37.23 2.58 5.37
N ALA A 941 36.78 1.35 5.65
CA ALA A 941 37.49 0.13 5.25
C ALA A 941 37.58 0.02 3.72
N ALA A 942 36.47 0.25 3.01
CA ALA A 942 36.43 0.23 1.56
C ALA A 942 37.28 1.36 0.95
N ALA A 943 37.28 2.54 1.56
CA ALA A 943 38.06 3.68 1.10
C ALA A 943 39.57 3.40 1.12
N LYS A 944 40.07 2.76 2.18
CA LYS A 944 41.48 2.35 2.32
C LYS A 944 41.88 1.29 1.27
N GLN A 945 40.99 0.33 1.02
CA GLN A 945 41.20 -0.71 0.01
C GLN A 945 41.15 -0.13 -1.41
N LEU A 946 40.22 0.78 -1.69
CA LEU A 946 40.14 1.49 -2.95
C LEU A 946 41.38 2.35 -3.18
N ALA A 947 41.84 3.09 -2.17
CA ALA A 947 43.08 3.87 -2.24
C ALA A 947 44.28 2.99 -2.63
N THR A 948 44.40 1.81 -2.01
CA THR A 948 45.48 0.85 -2.33
C THR A 948 45.37 0.37 -3.78
N CYS A 949 44.16 -0.03 -4.20
CA CYS A 949 43.87 -0.45 -5.57
C CYS A 949 44.22 0.62 -6.62
N LEU A 950 43.95 1.90 -6.32
CA LEU A 950 44.19 3.02 -7.23
C LEU A 950 45.66 3.46 -7.25
N MET A 951 46.37 3.43 -6.12
CA MET A 951 47.80 3.78 -6.06
C MET A 951 48.70 2.80 -6.83
N GLU A 952 48.21 1.58 -7.07
CA GLU A 952 48.90 0.60 -7.92
C GLU A 952 48.66 0.81 -9.43
N LEU A 953 47.93 1.87 -9.84
CA LEU A 953 47.76 2.25 -11.24
C LEU A 953 48.82 3.28 -11.64
N VAL A 954 49.34 3.15 -12.87
CA VAL A 954 50.28 4.16 -13.44
C VAL A 954 49.57 5.51 -13.58
N ASN A 955 48.35 5.49 -14.12
CA ASN A 955 47.49 6.66 -14.27
C ASN A 955 46.17 6.39 -13.52
N PRO A 956 46.02 6.88 -12.28
CA PRO A 956 44.77 6.78 -11.54
C PRO A 956 43.63 7.51 -12.27
N PRO A 957 42.38 7.01 -12.19
CA PRO A 957 41.23 7.67 -12.80
C PRO A 957 40.86 8.96 -12.06
N LEU A 958 40.17 9.87 -12.75
CA LEU A 958 39.42 10.94 -12.08
C LEU A 958 38.26 10.31 -11.29
N LEU A 959 38.16 10.62 -10.00
CA LEU A 959 37.05 10.15 -9.16
C LEU A 959 35.87 11.12 -9.27
N VAL A 960 34.70 10.63 -9.64
CA VAL A 960 33.52 11.47 -9.82
C VAL A 960 32.43 11.05 -8.84
N ILE A 961 32.10 11.95 -7.93
CA ILE A 961 30.97 11.83 -7.01
C ILE A 961 29.72 12.28 -7.77
N SER A 962 28.85 11.34 -8.10
CA SER A 962 27.56 11.68 -8.69
C SER A 962 26.57 12.03 -7.57
N SER A 963 26.16 13.29 -7.46
CA SER A 963 25.24 13.71 -6.39
C SER A 963 24.42 14.95 -6.75
N ASP A 964 23.10 14.83 -6.59
CA ASP A 964 22.24 15.97 -6.26
C ASP A 964 22.26 16.22 -4.73
N MET A 965 21.73 17.37 -4.32
CA MET A 965 21.71 17.82 -2.93
C MET A 965 20.36 17.51 -2.26
N ASN A 966 19.77 18.42 -1.49
CA ASN A 966 18.49 18.20 -0.83
C ASN A 966 17.33 18.13 -1.84
N HIS A 967 16.36 17.26 -1.56
CA HIS A 967 15.17 17.00 -2.34
C HIS A 967 13.90 17.44 -1.61
N PHE A 968 12.99 18.03 -2.38
CA PHE A 968 11.56 18.20 -2.10
C PHE A 968 11.19 19.04 -0.88
N ALA A 969 12.09 19.89 -0.39
CA ALA A 969 11.72 21.04 0.43
C ALA A 969 11.44 22.26 -0.46
N ASP A 970 10.92 23.34 0.11
CA ASP A 970 10.88 24.63 -0.59
C ASP A 970 12.31 25.15 -0.87
N ASP A 971 12.39 26.16 -1.75
CA ASP A 971 13.67 26.71 -2.23
C ASP A 971 14.56 27.26 -1.10
N ASP A 972 14.00 28.04 -0.18
CA ASP A 972 14.76 28.65 0.90
C ASP A 972 15.31 27.58 1.88
N GLU A 973 14.48 26.59 2.23
CA GLU A 973 14.90 25.47 3.09
C GLU A 973 15.91 24.55 2.40
N THR A 974 15.76 24.31 1.10
CA THR A 974 16.72 23.51 0.31
C THR A 974 18.08 24.20 0.30
N ARG A 975 18.13 25.49 -0.01
CA ARG A 975 19.38 26.26 0.01
C ARG A 975 20.06 26.25 1.37
N ARG A 976 19.27 26.38 2.45
CA ARG A 976 19.79 26.32 3.82
C ARG A 976 20.41 24.95 4.13
N ARG A 977 19.71 23.86 3.83
CA ARG A 977 20.20 22.48 4.06
C ARG A 977 21.42 22.16 3.20
N ASP A 978 21.39 22.54 1.94
CA ASP A 978 22.51 22.31 1.02
C ASP A 978 23.77 23.03 1.49
N ARG A 979 23.62 24.27 1.98
CA ARG A 979 24.75 25.02 2.53
C ARG A 979 25.39 24.32 3.73
N ILE A 980 24.58 23.74 4.63
CA ILE A 980 25.09 22.94 5.75
C ILE A 980 25.94 21.76 5.26
N ALA A 981 25.46 21.03 4.23
CA ALA A 981 26.19 19.91 3.66
C ALA A 981 27.47 20.37 2.93
N LEU A 982 27.40 21.41 2.11
CA LEU A 982 28.54 21.96 1.37
C LEU A 982 29.62 22.54 2.29
N ASP A 983 29.24 23.27 3.34
CA ASP A 983 30.18 23.81 4.33
C ASP A 983 30.90 22.70 5.11
N THR A 984 30.22 21.57 5.31
CA THR A 984 30.82 20.38 5.93
C THR A 984 31.76 19.68 4.94
N LEU A 985 31.36 19.56 3.67
CA LEU A 985 32.18 19.03 2.59
C LEU A 985 33.45 19.87 2.38
N ALA A 986 33.35 21.19 2.50
CA ALA A 986 34.47 22.13 2.44
C ALA A 986 35.50 21.96 3.55
N ARG A 987 35.09 21.40 4.70
CA ARG A 987 36.00 21.03 5.80
C ARG A 987 36.65 19.65 5.60
N LEU A 988 36.30 18.95 4.53
CA LEU A 988 36.85 17.64 4.18
C LEU A 988 36.63 16.57 5.27
N ASP A 989 35.50 16.69 5.99
CA ASP A 989 35.13 15.78 7.09
C ASP A 989 34.02 14.82 6.66
N ALA A 990 34.42 13.61 6.27
CA ALA A 990 33.51 12.59 5.77
C ALA A 990 32.55 12.06 6.85
N LEU A 991 33.00 11.89 8.10
CA LEU A 991 32.13 11.44 9.19
C LEU A 991 31.09 12.50 9.50
N ARG A 992 31.54 13.75 9.66
CA ARG A 992 30.63 14.85 9.96
C ARG A 992 29.62 15.08 8.85
N LEU A 993 29.99 14.88 7.58
CA LEU A 993 29.05 14.96 6.45
C LEU A 993 27.88 13.97 6.61
N LEU A 994 28.17 12.71 6.96
CA LEU A 994 27.13 11.71 7.18
C LEU A 994 26.25 12.07 8.38
N ASP A 995 26.85 12.52 9.47
CA ASP A 995 26.15 12.92 10.69
C ASP A 995 25.23 14.12 10.44
N VAL A 996 25.72 15.20 9.81
CA VAL A 996 24.90 16.39 9.57
C VAL A 996 23.75 16.11 8.62
N CYS A 997 23.95 15.25 7.61
CA CYS A 997 22.87 14.84 6.72
C CYS A 997 21.78 14.08 7.48
N ALA A 998 22.15 13.19 8.40
CA ALA A 998 21.19 12.48 9.25
C ALA A 998 20.51 13.41 10.26
N GLU A 999 21.27 14.21 11.02
CA GLU A 999 20.79 15.14 12.04
C GLU A 999 19.81 16.18 11.47
N ASN A 1000 20.09 16.69 10.27
CA ASN A 1000 19.33 17.78 9.66
C ASN A 1000 18.35 17.30 8.57
N ASN A 1001 18.14 15.99 8.43
CA ASN A 1001 17.28 15.39 7.41
C ASN A 1001 17.59 15.90 5.98
N ILE A 1002 18.88 15.96 5.64
CA ILE A 1002 19.35 16.38 4.32
C ILE A 1002 19.31 15.15 3.41
N SER A 1003 18.53 15.23 2.34
CA SER A 1003 18.31 14.11 1.41
C SER A 1003 19.34 14.05 0.28
N MET A 1004 20.57 14.50 0.54
CA MET A 1004 21.69 14.41 -0.40
C MET A 1004 21.90 12.96 -0.82
N CYS A 1005 21.68 12.66 -2.10
CA CYS A 1005 21.70 11.29 -2.58
C CYS A 1005 23.12 10.71 -2.57
N GLY A 1006 24.14 11.49 -2.93
CA GLY A 1006 25.54 11.07 -3.01
C GLY A 1006 26.35 11.22 -1.73
N GLN A 1007 25.74 11.32 -0.54
CA GLN A 1007 26.48 11.44 0.74
C GLN A 1007 27.46 10.27 1.00
N VAL A 1008 27.09 9.03 0.64
CA VAL A 1008 27.96 7.84 0.79
C VAL A 1008 29.08 7.84 -0.27
N PRO A 1009 28.79 8.05 -1.57
CA PRO A 1009 29.83 8.32 -2.57
C PRO A 1009 30.82 9.42 -2.18
N ALA A 1010 30.34 10.55 -1.66
CA ALA A 1010 31.19 11.66 -1.24
C ALA A 1010 32.11 11.27 -0.07
N ALA A 1011 31.57 10.61 0.96
CA ALA A 1011 32.36 10.12 2.08
C ALA A 1011 33.42 9.11 1.64
N LEU A 1012 33.07 8.16 0.75
CA LEU A 1012 34.03 7.20 0.20
C LEU A 1012 35.18 7.90 -0.51
N VAL A 1013 34.89 8.83 -1.41
CA VAL A 1013 35.91 9.54 -2.20
C VAL A 1013 36.83 10.38 -1.31
N LEU A 1014 36.28 11.16 -0.37
CA LEU A 1014 37.11 11.94 0.56
C LEU A 1014 38.06 11.06 1.38
N LEU A 1015 37.56 9.95 1.91
CA LEU A 1015 38.37 9.00 2.68
C LEU A 1015 39.40 8.29 1.81
N THR A 1016 39.07 7.95 0.56
CA THR A 1016 40.01 7.35 -0.39
C THR A 1016 41.14 8.31 -0.70
N LEU A 1017 40.84 9.56 -1.02
CA LEU A 1017 41.84 10.58 -1.31
C LEU A 1017 42.75 10.86 -0.11
N LYS A 1018 42.18 10.92 1.11
CA LYS A 1018 42.93 11.05 2.35
C LYS A 1018 43.86 9.84 2.58
N ALA A 1019 43.39 8.63 2.31
CA ALA A 1019 44.20 7.41 2.41
C ALA A 1019 45.30 7.31 1.34
N MET A 1020 45.17 8.03 0.23
CA MET A 1020 46.22 8.20 -0.79
C MET A 1020 47.26 9.27 -0.42
N ASN A 1021 47.18 9.88 0.77
CA ASN A 1021 48.04 10.98 1.23
C ASN A 1021 48.07 12.18 0.28
N ARG A 1022 46.93 12.53 -0.33
CA ARG A 1022 46.79 13.75 -1.15
C ARG A 1022 46.46 14.94 -0.26
N GLU A 1023 47.09 16.08 -0.54
CA GLU A 1023 46.60 17.37 -0.04
C GLU A 1023 45.35 17.73 -0.84
N LEU A 1024 44.29 18.13 -0.14
CA LEU A 1024 42.96 18.33 -0.72
C LEU A 1024 42.53 19.78 -0.55
N HIS A 1025 41.99 20.35 -1.62
CA HIS A 1025 41.46 21.70 -1.63
C HIS A 1025 40.04 21.68 -2.15
N TYR A 1026 39.08 22.09 -1.33
CA TYR A 1026 37.71 22.25 -1.76
C TYR A 1026 37.56 23.49 -2.64
N ASN A 1027 36.92 23.34 -3.80
CA ASN A 1027 36.55 24.45 -4.67
C ASN A 1027 35.10 24.27 -5.17
N GLU A 1028 34.20 25.14 -4.71
CA GLU A 1028 32.80 25.19 -5.18
C GLU A 1028 32.77 25.91 -6.54
N ILE A 1029 32.39 25.18 -7.59
CA ILE A 1029 32.33 25.69 -8.95
C ILE A 1029 31.03 26.46 -9.16
N ASN A 1030 29.90 25.85 -8.79
CA ASN A 1030 28.58 26.41 -9.04
C ASN A 1030 27.53 25.76 -8.13
N TYR A 1031 26.44 26.49 -7.86
CA TYR A 1031 25.30 26.02 -7.09
C TYR A 1031 23.99 26.56 -7.68
N ALA A 1032 23.01 25.68 -7.86
CA ALA A 1032 21.68 26.03 -8.35
C ALA A 1032 20.62 25.11 -7.74
N THR A 1033 19.37 25.40 -8.02
CA THR A 1033 18.21 24.59 -7.65
C THR A 1033 17.29 24.40 -8.87
N SER A 1034 16.39 23.44 -8.81
CA SER A 1034 15.37 23.26 -9.86
C SER A 1034 14.49 24.50 -10.04
N ALA A 1035 14.30 25.31 -8.99
CA ALA A 1035 13.56 26.57 -9.04
C ALA A 1035 14.18 27.58 -10.02
N ASP A 1036 15.51 27.57 -10.19
CA ASP A 1036 16.21 28.49 -11.09
C ASP A 1036 15.87 28.22 -12.57
N VAL A 1037 15.36 27.02 -12.88
CA VAL A 1037 14.92 26.61 -14.23
C VAL A 1037 13.41 26.60 -14.36
N SER A 1038 12.69 26.04 -13.38
CA SER A 1038 11.23 25.84 -13.46
C SER A 1038 10.41 27.04 -12.99
N GLY A 1039 10.97 27.91 -12.14
CA GLY A 1039 10.26 28.96 -11.42
C GLY A 1039 9.40 28.47 -10.25
N ASP A 1040 9.26 27.16 -10.04
CA ASP A 1040 8.53 26.58 -8.90
C ASP A 1040 9.45 26.49 -7.68
N ARG A 1041 9.11 27.25 -6.63
CA ARG A 1041 9.88 27.34 -5.38
C ARG A 1041 9.32 26.49 -4.24
N THR A 1042 8.20 25.77 -4.47
CA THR A 1042 7.48 25.06 -3.40
C THR A 1042 8.07 23.68 -3.10
N ARG A 1043 8.70 23.06 -4.10
CA ARG A 1043 9.27 21.72 -3.99
C ARG A 1043 10.43 21.58 -4.96
N VAL A 1044 11.65 21.78 -4.46
CA VAL A 1044 12.85 21.89 -5.30
C VAL A 1044 13.87 20.79 -5.05
N VAL A 1045 14.84 20.66 -5.96
CA VAL A 1045 16.05 19.85 -5.76
C VAL A 1045 17.26 20.76 -5.92
N GLY A 1046 18.25 20.63 -5.04
CA GLY A 1046 19.52 21.36 -5.11
C GLY A 1046 20.59 20.67 -5.95
N TYR A 1047 21.44 21.46 -6.60
CA TYR A 1047 22.52 21.01 -7.48
C TYR A 1047 23.81 21.76 -7.14
N ALA A 1048 24.90 21.03 -6.92
CA ALA A 1048 26.20 21.63 -6.64
C ALA A 1048 27.28 20.98 -7.49
N GLY A 1049 28.20 21.80 -7.99
CA GLY A 1049 29.42 21.38 -8.68
C GLY A 1049 30.63 21.71 -7.83
N VAL A 1050 31.48 20.72 -7.54
CA VAL A 1050 32.66 20.87 -6.66
C VAL A 1050 33.85 20.15 -7.24
N THR A 1051 35.07 20.65 -7.03
CA THR A 1051 36.33 19.93 -7.31
C THR A 1051 37.20 19.80 -6.06
N PHE A 1052 38.06 18.77 -6.02
CA PHE A 1052 38.94 18.42 -4.89
C PHE A 1052 40.39 18.18 -5.29
#